data_AF-A0A968LM22-F1
#
_entry.id   AF-A0A968LM22-F1
#
_cell.length_a   1.000
_cell.length_b   1.000
_cell.length_c   1.000
_cell.angle_alpha   90.00
_cell.angle_beta   90.00
_cell.angle_gamma   90.00
#
_symmetry.space_group_name_H-M   'P 1'
#
loop_
_entity.id
_entity.type
_entity.pdbx_description
1 polymer ?
#
loop_
_entity_poly.entity_id
_entity_poly.type
_entity_poly.pdbx_seq_one_letter_code
_entity_poly.pdbx_strand_id
1 'polypeptide(L)'
;MLAVERHVLYPADRLRLRRAQGKTAVIGPPGRGKTALLAELASRDEFVAITVPHGADQVERTILDLGAALGAGARDAAAAALESNLADPQPALDVLTAALGARRLIVDDFDLAQRQFDSPELSDLMTPSRWSLAQWLSAHAAVLSTWHSRPADFEPLYLDLANATAPWQIEGHDRETSALWQATAHEPETYRLALSYFLVTGAFPTEEDLRDIEALATATWAAVPESVCEVMALLSSYDAPFSKPTFELLLDRLQDGSWALDYARDNLLIEAGPTSYWLSPRWHSMVPQLIEGRARRQTHHRRLASFFAELTRSTAVDPRWIQAAHRHYVRAGECRKAMEFVRFGVALLLEAGRRASIDGGHLLAIDYYSSVLDLDDRLRRLDPTHAGVGPRNRGYAQHYYHYNRYKANLEDIDQTEAGYARSVEDYPENALFWSRLIVARMQRGRWEEALATHKRAYDKVQNESAREKHLLGRTVLKLVERNLDNAAIVIWGDTPRAREDKAEEARYRLVQRGLQGWHAEVLSVPPLPDTYFERAVRVEFKPEGERFRCRIKDCRVDGTGPSMLAALRTALETLRAELADLGRTPADVLTPQQRMRKRELSNIVDVLESEIHGRGPMHRWYSGHLRRRGERLVFVPFGGIDEIDEYYEIDDSIALPADPGDGLFEAKVKTGRSGVPVGPVVELEALGGPDRGRWEELNQQWRR
;
A
#
# COMPACT_ATOMS: atom_id res chain seq x y z
N MET A 1 42.96 26.67 -21.56
CA MET A 1 42.54 25.82 -20.43
C MET A 1 43.57 25.98 -19.34
N LEU A 2 43.15 26.27 -18.12
CA LEU A 2 44.02 26.16 -16.95
C LEU A 2 44.25 24.67 -16.67
N ALA A 3 45.48 24.26 -16.38
CA ALA A 3 45.74 22.88 -15.98
C ALA A 3 45.24 22.68 -14.54
N VAL A 4 44.37 21.68 -14.35
CA VAL A 4 43.93 21.26 -13.02
C VAL A 4 44.70 20.00 -12.67
N GLU A 5 45.61 20.11 -11.70
CA GLU A 5 46.29 18.95 -11.15
C GLU A 5 45.40 18.28 -10.11
N ARG A 6 45.07 17.01 -10.35
CA ARG A 6 44.38 16.17 -9.37
C ARG A 6 45.42 15.54 -8.46
N HIS A 7 45.48 15.99 -7.22
CA HIS A 7 46.21 15.29 -6.18
C HIS A 7 45.34 14.14 -5.67
N VAL A 8 45.92 12.96 -5.51
CA VAL A 8 45.24 11.89 -4.78
C VAL A 8 45.14 12.37 -3.34
N LEU A 9 43.95 12.85 -2.96
CA LEU A 9 43.58 13.02 -1.57
C LEU A 9 43.95 11.72 -0.87
N TYR A 10 44.83 11.81 0.13
CA TYR A 10 45.39 10.73 0.93
C TYR A 10 46.66 10.06 0.36
N PRO A 11 47.84 10.27 1.00
CA PRO A 11 48.68 9.14 1.36
C PRO A 11 47.92 8.38 2.46
N ALA A 12 47.02 7.43 2.16
CA ALA A 12 47.27 6.07 1.67
C ALA A 12 48.37 5.29 2.42
N ASP A 13 49.34 5.94 3.06
CA ASP A 13 50.30 5.28 3.96
C ASP A 13 49.64 4.62 5.18
N ARG A 14 48.33 4.85 5.38
CA ARG A 14 47.54 4.40 6.54
C ARG A 14 46.46 3.34 6.28
N LEU A 15 46.10 3.03 5.03
CA LEU A 15 45.63 1.66 4.72
C LEU A 15 46.81 0.67 4.71
N ARG A 16 48.04 1.18 4.59
CA ARG A 16 49.27 0.41 4.30
C ARG A 16 49.92 -0.39 5.44
N LEU A 17 49.45 -0.45 6.71
CA LEU A 17 50.21 -1.20 7.75
C LEU A 17 49.50 -2.34 8.50
N ARG A 18 48.18 -2.35 8.70
CA ARG A 18 47.51 -3.32 9.61
C ARG A 18 46.02 -3.35 9.26
N ARG A 19 45.31 -4.46 9.01
CA ARG A 19 45.49 -5.88 9.37
C ARG A 19 44.90 -6.77 8.27
N ALA A 20 45.69 -7.74 7.83
CA ALA A 20 45.41 -8.64 6.71
C ALA A 20 44.28 -9.69 6.92
N GLN A 21 43.34 -9.51 7.86
CA GLN A 21 42.31 -10.55 8.13
C GLN A 21 40.91 -10.04 8.55
N GLY A 22 40.68 -8.74 8.74
CA GLY A 22 39.40 -8.18 9.25
C GLY A 22 38.56 -7.41 8.23
N LYS A 23 37.31 -7.11 8.58
CA LYS A 23 36.37 -6.26 7.82
C LYS A 23 36.46 -4.79 8.28
N THR A 24 36.36 -3.83 7.36
CA THR A 24 36.53 -2.39 7.64
C THR A 24 35.36 -1.55 7.14
N ALA A 25 34.79 -0.68 7.99
CA ALA A 25 33.72 0.25 7.63
C ALA A 25 34.26 1.68 7.54
N VAL A 26 34.24 2.28 6.35
CA VAL A 26 34.63 3.69 6.12
C VAL A 26 33.46 4.61 6.43
N ILE A 27 33.54 5.37 7.52
CA ILE A 27 32.44 6.18 8.05
C ILE A 27 32.58 7.65 7.62
N GLY A 28 31.52 8.20 7.03
CA GLY A 28 31.40 9.62 6.66
C GLY A 28 30.16 9.87 5.80
N PRO A 29 29.71 11.10 5.56
CA PRO A 29 28.61 11.35 4.62
C PRO A 29 28.98 10.96 3.18
N PRO A 30 27.98 10.79 2.30
CA PRO A 30 28.21 10.42 0.90
C PRO A 30 29.12 11.43 0.21
N GLY A 31 29.96 10.97 -0.72
CA GLY A 31 30.89 11.82 -1.47
C GLY A 31 32.17 12.26 -0.75
N ARG A 32 32.35 12.00 0.55
CA ARG A 32 33.57 12.39 1.28
C ARG A 32 34.79 11.53 0.95
N GLY A 33 35.33 11.61 -0.26
CA GLY A 33 36.57 10.93 -0.66
C GLY A 33 36.52 9.39 -0.63
N LYS A 34 35.42 8.80 -0.15
CA LYS A 34 35.24 7.35 -0.04
C LYS A 34 35.24 6.70 -1.41
N THR A 35 34.48 7.24 -2.35
CA THR A 35 34.41 6.71 -3.71
C THR A 35 35.78 6.75 -4.39
N ALA A 36 36.62 7.76 -4.13
CA ALA A 36 37.99 7.80 -4.64
C ALA A 36 38.89 6.75 -3.98
N LEU A 37 38.84 6.62 -2.65
CA LEU A 37 39.57 5.60 -1.89
C LEU A 37 39.17 4.17 -2.31
N LEU A 38 37.87 3.94 -2.48
CA LEU A 38 37.32 2.66 -2.90
C LEU A 38 37.63 2.38 -4.37
N ALA A 39 37.65 3.41 -5.24
CA ALA A 39 38.08 3.28 -6.62
C ALA A 39 39.56 2.91 -6.73
N GLU A 40 40.43 3.45 -5.86
CA GLU A 40 41.84 3.03 -5.78
C GLU A 40 41.94 1.56 -5.37
N LEU A 41 41.22 1.12 -4.33
CA LEU A 41 41.21 -0.28 -3.92
C LEU A 41 40.64 -1.20 -5.01
N ALA A 42 39.59 -0.75 -5.71
CA ALA A 42 38.96 -1.45 -6.80
C ALA A 42 39.84 -1.58 -8.04
N SER A 43 40.90 -0.78 -8.16
CA SER A 43 41.86 -0.89 -9.27
C SER A 43 42.74 -2.14 -9.18
N ARG A 44 42.69 -2.86 -8.05
CA ARG A 44 43.45 -4.10 -7.84
C ARG A 44 42.59 -5.33 -8.11
N ASP A 45 43.16 -6.31 -8.79
CA ASP A 45 42.45 -7.52 -9.24
C ASP A 45 41.89 -8.39 -8.10
N GLU A 46 42.42 -8.26 -6.87
CA GLU A 46 41.90 -9.00 -5.72
C GLU A 46 40.58 -8.45 -5.17
N PHE A 47 40.17 -7.25 -5.60
CA PHE A 47 38.94 -6.61 -5.14
C PHE A 47 37.87 -6.55 -6.24
N VAL A 48 36.62 -6.63 -5.79
CA VAL A 48 35.43 -6.38 -6.61
C VAL A 48 34.69 -5.26 -5.91
N ALA A 49 34.45 -4.16 -6.61
CA ALA A 49 33.76 -3.01 -6.04
C ALA A 49 32.39 -2.84 -6.66
N ILE A 50 31.41 -2.53 -5.81
CA ILE A 50 30.06 -2.16 -6.20
C ILE A 50 29.62 -0.94 -5.41
N THR A 51 28.72 -0.17 -6.01
CA THR A 51 27.99 0.90 -5.33
C THR A 51 26.55 0.46 -5.21
N VAL A 52 25.98 0.52 -4.01
CA VAL A 52 24.55 0.24 -3.85
C VAL A 52 23.78 1.44 -4.41
N PRO A 53 22.94 1.26 -5.43
CA PRO A 53 22.18 2.35 -6.05
C PRO A 53 20.98 2.78 -5.19
N HIS A 54 20.44 3.95 -5.50
CA HIS A 54 19.13 4.38 -5.03
C HIS A 54 18.00 3.80 -5.88
N GLY A 55 16.78 3.76 -5.32
CA GLY A 55 15.53 3.49 -6.04
C GLY A 55 14.91 2.13 -5.74
N ALA A 56 13.67 1.92 -6.20
CA ALA A 56 12.92 0.71 -5.89
C ALA A 56 13.54 -0.58 -6.46
N ASP A 57 14.29 -0.50 -7.56
CA ASP A 57 15.02 -1.62 -8.20
C ASP A 57 16.46 -1.79 -7.67
N GLN A 58 16.76 -1.25 -6.49
CA GLN A 58 18.11 -1.29 -5.93
C GLN A 58 18.65 -2.72 -5.80
N VAL A 59 17.78 -3.70 -5.52
CA VAL A 59 18.20 -5.09 -5.27
C VAL A 59 18.71 -5.71 -6.56
N GLU A 60 17.87 -5.69 -7.60
CA GLU A 60 18.19 -6.29 -8.90
C GLU A 60 19.38 -5.58 -9.54
N ARG A 61 19.44 -4.24 -9.47
CA ARG A 61 20.57 -3.49 -10.03
C ARG A 61 21.89 -3.85 -9.32
N THR A 62 21.90 -3.92 -7.99
CA THR A 62 23.11 -4.30 -7.23
C THR A 62 23.60 -5.69 -7.64
N ILE A 63 22.69 -6.65 -7.78
CA ILE A 63 23.01 -8.03 -8.17
C ILE A 63 23.58 -8.08 -9.60
N LEU A 64 22.97 -7.35 -10.54
CA LEU A 64 23.45 -7.32 -11.93
C LEU A 64 24.80 -6.58 -12.07
N ASP A 65 24.99 -5.48 -11.33
CA ASP A 65 26.25 -4.73 -11.31
C ASP A 65 27.37 -5.56 -10.68
N LEU A 66 27.08 -6.27 -9.59
CA LEU A 66 28.04 -7.21 -8.98
C LEU A 66 28.37 -8.37 -9.92
N GLY A 67 27.36 -8.97 -10.56
CA GLY A 67 27.57 -10.01 -11.56
C GLY A 67 28.47 -9.51 -12.70
N ALA A 68 28.23 -8.30 -13.21
CA ALA A 68 29.06 -7.70 -14.25
C ALA A 68 30.50 -7.45 -13.79
N ALA A 69 30.71 -6.99 -12.56
CA ALA A 69 32.03 -6.80 -11.97
C ALA A 69 32.76 -8.14 -11.74
N LEU A 70 32.03 -9.23 -11.54
CA LEU A 70 32.58 -10.58 -11.41
C LEU A 70 32.86 -11.27 -12.75
N GLY A 71 32.25 -10.80 -13.85
CA GLY A 71 32.43 -11.26 -15.22
C GLY A 71 31.12 -11.64 -15.91
N ALA A 72 31.11 -11.67 -17.25
CA ALA A 72 29.90 -11.90 -18.05
C ALA A 72 29.13 -13.19 -17.67
N GLY A 73 29.84 -14.30 -17.39
CA GLY A 73 29.21 -15.54 -16.96
C GLY A 73 28.49 -15.44 -15.61
N ALA A 74 29.06 -14.72 -14.64
CA ALA A 74 28.44 -14.49 -13.34
C ALA A 74 27.21 -13.58 -13.47
N ARG A 75 27.32 -12.52 -14.28
CA ARG A 75 26.22 -11.63 -14.63
C ARG A 75 25.04 -12.39 -15.24
N ASP A 76 25.29 -13.20 -16.25
CA ASP A 76 24.23 -13.89 -16.99
C ASP A 76 23.57 -14.98 -16.14
N ALA A 77 24.35 -15.70 -15.31
CA ALA A 77 23.83 -16.66 -14.36
C ALA A 77 23.01 -16.00 -13.24
N ALA A 78 23.46 -14.87 -12.70
CA ALA A 78 22.73 -14.11 -11.68
C ALA A 78 21.43 -13.52 -12.25
N ALA A 79 21.45 -13.03 -13.49
CA ALA A 79 20.25 -12.55 -14.19
C ALA A 79 19.24 -13.68 -14.40
N ALA A 80 19.68 -14.86 -14.86
CA ALA A 80 18.81 -16.02 -15.02
C ALA A 80 18.20 -16.47 -13.68
N ALA A 81 18.99 -16.45 -12.60
CA ALA A 81 18.51 -16.78 -11.26
C ALA A 81 17.47 -15.77 -10.76
N LEU A 82 17.69 -14.46 -10.95
CA LEU A 82 16.70 -13.43 -10.65
C LEU A 82 15.40 -13.65 -11.43
N GLU A 83 15.50 -13.94 -12.73
CA GLU A 83 14.33 -14.15 -13.57
C GLU A 83 13.50 -15.35 -13.13
N SER A 84 14.14 -16.42 -12.67
CA SER A 84 13.42 -17.60 -12.15
C SER A 84 12.62 -17.31 -10.87
N ASN A 85 12.97 -16.27 -10.11
CA ASN A 85 12.25 -15.86 -8.91
C ASN A 85 12.42 -14.37 -8.61
N LEU A 86 11.50 -13.56 -9.14
CA LEU A 86 11.56 -12.10 -9.01
C LEU A 86 11.33 -11.58 -7.59
N ALA A 87 10.82 -12.41 -6.68
CA ALA A 87 10.52 -12.01 -5.30
C ALA A 87 11.65 -12.34 -4.33
N ASP A 88 12.47 -13.33 -4.64
CA ASP A 88 13.55 -13.80 -3.78
C ASP A 88 14.90 -13.64 -4.48
N PRO A 89 15.75 -12.71 -4.03
CA PRO A 89 17.08 -12.54 -4.62
C PRO A 89 18.06 -13.65 -4.22
N GLN A 90 17.72 -14.53 -3.27
CA GLN A 90 18.66 -15.50 -2.71
C GLN A 90 19.32 -16.41 -3.76
N PRO A 91 18.60 -17.00 -4.74
CA PRO A 91 19.25 -17.82 -5.77
C PRO A 91 20.31 -17.06 -6.57
N ALA A 92 20.08 -15.78 -6.86
CA ALA A 92 21.05 -14.96 -7.56
C ALA A 92 22.25 -14.60 -6.66
N LEU A 93 22.01 -14.36 -5.37
CA LEU A 93 23.07 -14.13 -4.39
C LEU A 93 23.95 -15.38 -4.19
N ASP A 94 23.39 -16.58 -4.26
CA ASP A 94 24.15 -17.84 -4.19
C ASP A 94 25.09 -18.01 -5.39
N VAL A 95 24.62 -17.66 -6.60
CA VAL A 95 25.45 -17.61 -7.81
C VAL A 95 26.61 -16.64 -7.65
N LEU A 96 26.34 -15.46 -7.08
CA LEU A 96 27.36 -14.43 -6.85
C LEU A 96 28.37 -14.84 -5.78
N THR A 97 27.95 -15.56 -4.72
CA THR A 97 28.87 -16.14 -3.73
C THR A 97 29.84 -17.11 -4.39
N ALA A 98 29.36 -17.99 -5.26
CA ALA A 98 30.23 -18.92 -5.98
C ALA A 98 31.21 -18.19 -6.93
N ALA A 99 30.73 -17.15 -7.62
CA ALA A 99 31.54 -16.37 -8.56
C ALA A 99 32.54 -15.42 -7.88
N LEU A 100 32.27 -14.96 -6.66
CA LEU A 100 33.17 -14.11 -5.88
C LEU A 100 34.48 -14.86 -5.55
N GLY A 101 34.37 -16.15 -5.18
CA GLY A 101 35.52 -17.01 -4.92
C GLY A 101 36.42 -16.44 -3.81
N ALA A 102 37.71 -16.28 -4.10
CA ALA A 102 38.69 -15.72 -3.17
C ALA A 102 38.80 -14.17 -3.23
N ARG A 103 38.09 -13.51 -4.14
CA ARG A 103 38.13 -12.05 -4.28
C ARG A 103 37.41 -11.38 -3.11
N ARG A 104 37.84 -10.17 -2.76
CA ARG A 104 37.29 -9.40 -1.64
C ARG A 104 36.30 -8.36 -2.15
N LEU A 105 35.13 -8.29 -1.53
CA LEU A 105 34.09 -7.35 -1.93
C LEU A 105 34.27 -5.98 -1.24
N ILE A 106 34.13 -4.92 -2.02
CA ILE A 106 34.05 -3.52 -1.56
C ILE A 106 32.63 -3.02 -1.86
N VAL A 107 31.95 -2.52 -0.83
CA VAL A 107 30.57 -2.02 -0.94
C VAL A 107 30.52 -0.53 -0.63
N ASP A 108 30.31 0.30 -1.64
CA ASP A 108 30.04 1.73 -1.44
C ASP A 108 28.55 1.97 -1.16
N ASP A 109 28.27 2.94 -0.28
CA ASP A 109 26.93 3.35 0.17
C ASP A 109 26.05 2.22 0.71
N PHE A 110 26.61 1.39 1.59
CA PHE A 110 25.94 0.24 2.18
C PHE A 110 24.61 0.60 2.88
N ASP A 111 24.48 1.80 3.46
CA ASP A 111 23.24 2.21 4.13
C ASP A 111 22.04 2.24 3.18
N LEU A 112 22.24 2.40 1.87
CA LEU A 112 21.16 2.36 0.89
C LEU A 112 20.51 0.98 0.79
N ALA A 113 21.27 -0.09 1.07
CA ALA A 113 20.69 -1.43 1.20
C ALA A 113 19.68 -1.49 2.36
N GLN A 114 19.90 -0.71 3.43
CA GLN A 114 19.10 -0.70 4.66
C GLN A 114 18.06 0.44 4.75
N ARG A 115 18.25 1.52 3.98
CA ARG A 115 17.44 2.75 4.07
C ARG A 115 15.99 2.54 3.62
N GLN A 116 15.03 2.68 4.51
CA GLN A 116 13.60 2.60 4.15
C GLN A 116 13.24 3.49 2.96
N PHE A 117 12.35 3.00 2.09
CA PHE A 117 11.80 3.83 1.02
C PHE A 117 10.96 4.96 1.61
N ASP A 118 10.81 6.06 0.86
CA ASP A 118 9.95 7.19 1.26
C ASP A 118 8.49 6.75 1.50
N SER A 119 8.11 5.60 0.92
CA SER A 119 6.84 4.93 1.17
C SER A 119 7.01 3.78 2.18
N PRO A 120 6.44 3.87 3.40
CA PRO A 120 6.44 2.77 4.35
C PRO A 120 5.85 1.47 3.79
N GLU A 121 4.75 1.54 3.03
CA GLU A 121 4.08 0.34 2.49
C GLU A 121 4.95 -0.44 1.48
N LEU A 122 5.57 0.26 0.53
CA LEU A 122 6.56 -0.33 -0.38
C LEU A 122 7.82 -0.76 0.35
N SER A 123 8.23 -0.04 1.40
CA SER A 123 9.35 -0.45 2.25
C SER A 123 9.06 -1.81 2.88
N ASP A 124 7.90 -2.01 3.49
CA ASP A 124 7.51 -3.29 4.09
C ASP A 124 7.45 -4.41 3.06
N LEU A 125 6.89 -4.12 1.88
CA LEU A 125 6.80 -5.07 0.77
C LEU A 125 8.18 -5.57 0.32
N MET A 126 9.14 -4.65 0.19
CA MET A 126 10.49 -4.93 -0.33
C MET A 126 11.51 -5.27 0.76
N THR A 127 11.14 -5.14 2.03
CA THR A 127 12.03 -5.38 3.17
C THR A 127 12.69 -6.76 3.11
N PRO A 128 11.99 -7.88 2.80
CA PRO A 128 12.64 -9.19 2.74
C PRO A 128 13.80 -9.24 1.75
N SER A 129 13.57 -8.88 0.48
CA SER A 129 14.59 -8.93 -0.56
C SER A 129 15.77 -7.99 -0.28
N ARG A 130 15.47 -6.80 0.26
CA ARG A 130 16.49 -5.84 0.67
C ARG A 130 17.30 -6.30 1.86
N TRP A 131 16.66 -6.92 2.84
CA TRP A 131 17.31 -7.47 4.02
C TRP A 131 18.23 -8.63 3.63
N SER A 132 17.79 -9.53 2.74
CA SER A 132 18.64 -10.59 2.17
C SER A 132 19.87 -10.00 1.48
N LEU A 133 19.70 -8.98 0.63
CA LEU A 133 20.84 -8.29 0.00
C LEU A 133 21.76 -7.64 1.04
N ALA A 134 21.22 -6.88 1.99
CA ALA A 134 22.02 -6.19 3.01
C ALA A 134 22.80 -7.17 3.90
N GLN A 135 22.19 -8.29 4.29
CA GLN A 135 22.86 -9.37 5.03
C GLN A 135 23.97 -10.00 4.20
N TRP A 136 23.69 -10.30 2.92
CA TRP A 136 24.67 -10.89 2.01
C TRP A 136 25.87 -9.95 1.80
N LEU A 137 25.62 -8.67 1.51
CA LEU A 137 26.66 -7.65 1.35
C LEU A 137 27.49 -7.51 2.62
N SER A 138 26.85 -7.43 3.79
CA SER A 138 27.57 -7.36 5.08
C SER A 138 28.41 -8.61 5.33
N ALA A 139 27.92 -9.79 4.94
CA ALA A 139 28.62 -11.06 5.15
C ALA A 139 29.89 -11.17 4.28
N HIS A 140 29.82 -10.71 3.02
CA HIS A 140 30.90 -10.88 2.04
C HIS A 140 31.81 -9.66 1.89
N ALA A 141 31.39 -8.46 2.32
CA ALA A 141 32.19 -7.26 2.23
C ALA A 141 33.45 -7.34 3.12
N ALA A 142 34.60 -7.09 2.50
CA ALA A 142 35.85 -6.83 3.18
C ALA A 142 35.94 -5.35 3.61
N VAL A 143 35.43 -4.47 2.76
CA VAL A 143 35.33 -3.03 3.04
C VAL A 143 33.91 -2.58 2.69
N LEU A 144 33.29 -1.81 3.55
CA LEU A 144 32.06 -1.09 3.20
C LEU A 144 32.14 0.37 3.57
N SER A 145 31.35 1.21 2.92
CA SER A 145 31.19 2.61 3.28
C SER A 145 29.79 2.85 3.87
N THR A 146 29.72 3.63 4.95
CA THR A 146 28.47 3.98 5.65
C THR A 146 28.50 5.42 6.17
N TRP A 147 27.33 6.02 6.35
CA TRP A 147 27.08 7.37 6.82
C TRP A 147 26.97 7.44 8.34
N HIS A 148 26.28 6.48 8.97
CA HIS A 148 25.90 6.58 10.39
C HIS A 148 26.12 5.30 11.19
N SER A 149 26.01 4.12 10.57
CA SER A 149 25.96 2.84 11.30
C SER A 149 26.83 1.79 10.66
N ARG A 150 27.79 1.26 11.43
CA ARG A 150 28.56 0.08 11.03
C ARG A 150 27.86 -1.20 11.47
N PRO A 151 27.92 -2.27 10.67
CA PRO A 151 27.66 -3.60 11.20
C PRO A 151 28.67 -3.95 12.30
N ALA A 152 28.25 -4.75 13.27
CA ALA A 152 29.02 -5.00 14.50
C ALA A 152 30.41 -5.60 14.23
N ASP A 153 30.56 -6.37 13.15
CA ASP A 153 31.75 -7.09 12.71
C ASP A 153 32.76 -6.24 11.91
N PHE A 154 32.51 -4.95 11.69
CA PHE A 154 33.41 -4.06 10.94
C PHE A 154 34.16 -3.09 11.85
N GLU A 155 35.49 -2.99 11.69
CA GLU A 155 36.28 -1.94 12.35
C GLU A 155 36.04 -0.57 11.68
N PRO A 156 35.69 0.49 12.42
CA PRO A 156 35.43 1.80 11.84
C PRO A 156 36.73 2.50 11.42
N LEU A 157 36.74 3.07 10.22
CA LEU A 157 37.75 3.98 9.72
C LEU A 157 37.11 5.36 9.47
N TYR A 158 37.45 6.33 10.30
CA TYR A 158 37.04 7.72 10.12
C TYR A 158 38.09 8.46 9.29
N LEU A 159 37.64 9.17 8.27
CA LEU A 159 38.51 9.96 7.41
C LEU A 159 38.88 11.29 8.10
N ASP A 160 40.16 11.48 8.43
CA ASP A 160 40.68 12.76 8.94
C ASP A 160 40.89 13.73 7.76
N LEU A 161 39.91 14.60 7.54
CA LEU A 161 39.93 15.60 6.47
C LEU A 161 40.57 16.92 6.91
N ALA A 162 40.71 17.16 8.22
CA ALA A 162 41.20 18.45 8.73
C ALA A 162 42.67 18.71 8.36
N ASN A 163 43.44 17.65 8.08
CA ASN A 163 44.84 17.70 7.68
C ASN A 163 45.06 17.30 6.22
N ALA A 164 43.99 17.13 5.44
CA ALA A 164 44.09 16.69 4.06
C ALA A 164 44.51 17.85 3.14
N THR A 165 45.41 17.56 2.19
CA THR A 165 45.77 18.48 1.11
C THR A 165 44.58 18.67 0.17
N ALA A 166 44.46 19.83 -0.48
CA ALA A 166 43.37 20.05 -1.43
C ALA A 166 43.41 18.99 -2.56
N PRO A 167 42.28 18.34 -2.89
CA PRO A 167 42.20 17.32 -3.94
C PRO A 167 42.54 17.81 -5.34
N TRP A 168 42.33 19.09 -5.59
CA TRP A 168 42.53 19.72 -6.88
C TRP A 168 43.30 21.01 -6.65
N GLN A 169 44.32 21.24 -7.47
CA GLN A 169 45.02 22.52 -7.54
C GLN A 169 44.95 23.02 -8.98
N ILE A 170 44.86 24.34 -9.12
CA ILE A 170 44.83 24.99 -10.42
C ILE A 170 46.20 25.63 -10.59
N GLU A 171 46.90 25.26 -11.66
CA GLU A 171 48.23 25.78 -11.96
C GLU A 171 48.21 27.31 -11.96
N GLY A 172 49.11 27.92 -11.16
CA GLY A 172 49.19 29.37 -11.01
C GLY A 172 48.24 29.99 -9.97
N HIS A 173 47.43 29.18 -9.28
CA HIS A 173 46.45 29.63 -8.27
C HIS A 173 46.55 28.82 -6.95
N ASP A 174 47.74 28.34 -6.58
CA ASP A 174 47.93 27.45 -5.42
C ASP A 174 47.48 28.08 -4.10
N ARG A 175 47.68 29.39 -3.95
CA ARG A 175 47.32 30.12 -2.73
C ARG A 175 45.82 30.26 -2.60
N GLU A 176 45.14 30.65 -3.67
CA GLU A 176 43.69 30.85 -3.74
C GLU A 176 42.97 29.51 -3.59
N THR A 177 43.44 28.46 -4.26
CA THR A 177 42.89 27.10 -4.16
C THR A 177 43.07 26.51 -2.75
N SER A 178 44.18 26.79 -2.07
CA SER A 178 44.40 26.40 -0.67
C SER A 178 43.51 27.20 0.31
N ALA A 179 43.35 28.50 0.09
CA ALA A 179 42.47 29.34 0.89
C ALA A 179 41.00 28.90 0.73
N LEU A 180 40.60 28.59 -0.50
CA LEU A 180 39.27 28.08 -0.80
C LEU A 180 39.04 26.71 -0.13
N TRP A 181 40.03 25.82 -0.13
CA TRP A 181 39.94 24.53 0.57
C TRP A 181 39.67 24.70 2.06
N GLN A 182 40.37 25.65 2.71
CA GLN A 182 40.11 26.01 4.10
C GLN A 182 38.73 26.65 4.30
N ALA A 183 38.32 27.56 3.42
CA ALA A 183 37.03 28.26 3.50
C ALA A 183 35.84 27.30 3.36
N THR A 184 35.99 26.23 2.59
CA THR A 184 35.00 25.14 2.47
C THR A 184 35.07 24.14 3.63
N ALA A 185 35.80 24.45 4.70
CA ALA A 185 36.00 23.59 5.86
C ALA A 185 36.50 22.17 5.49
N HIS A 186 37.32 22.06 4.45
CA HIS A 186 37.85 20.80 3.96
C HIS A 186 36.75 19.81 3.50
N GLU A 187 35.62 20.34 2.99
CA GLU A 187 34.52 19.56 2.43
C GLU A 187 34.73 19.39 0.91
N PRO A 188 35.11 18.20 0.42
CA PRO A 188 35.53 18.00 -0.98
C PRO A 188 34.51 18.44 -2.02
N GLU A 189 33.22 18.23 -1.76
CA GLU A 189 32.17 18.50 -2.74
C GLU A 189 31.87 20.00 -2.88
N THR A 190 31.83 20.72 -1.77
CA THR A 190 31.69 22.17 -1.72
C THR A 190 32.92 22.84 -2.31
N TYR A 191 34.12 22.33 -2.00
CA TYR A 191 35.35 22.77 -2.62
C TYR A 191 35.35 22.60 -4.14
N ARG A 192 34.97 21.41 -4.61
CA ARG A 192 34.85 21.11 -6.03
C ARG A 192 33.85 22.02 -6.73
N LEU A 193 32.68 22.24 -6.14
CA LEU A 193 31.67 23.14 -6.70
C LEU A 193 32.20 24.58 -6.78
N ALA A 194 32.89 25.05 -5.75
CA ALA A 194 33.52 26.36 -5.73
C ALA A 194 34.63 26.50 -6.80
N LEU A 195 35.44 25.46 -7.01
CA LEU A 195 36.39 25.42 -8.13
C LEU A 195 35.67 25.39 -9.48
N SER A 196 34.58 24.62 -9.61
CA SER A 196 33.77 24.58 -10.83
C SER A 196 33.21 25.96 -11.17
N TYR A 197 32.72 26.69 -10.16
CA TYR A 197 32.29 28.08 -10.30
C TYR A 197 33.42 28.96 -10.84
N PHE A 198 34.62 28.89 -10.26
CA PHE A 198 35.77 29.62 -10.75
C PHE A 198 36.15 29.26 -12.18
N LEU A 199 36.21 27.97 -12.51
CA LEU A 199 36.59 27.50 -13.86
C LEU A 199 35.59 27.95 -14.92
N VAL A 200 34.30 27.99 -14.59
CA VAL A 200 33.22 28.41 -15.51
C VAL A 200 33.12 29.94 -15.61
N THR A 201 33.26 30.68 -14.51
CA THR A 201 32.98 32.13 -14.47
C THR A 201 34.23 33.02 -14.51
N GLY A 202 35.40 32.46 -14.18
CA GLY A 202 36.65 33.19 -14.01
C GLY A 202 36.80 33.92 -12.66
N ALA A 203 35.83 33.78 -11.74
CA ALA A 203 35.83 34.45 -10.43
C ALA A 203 35.82 33.44 -9.27
N PHE A 204 36.65 33.66 -8.24
CA PHE A 204 36.58 32.85 -7.02
C PHE A 204 35.32 33.23 -6.22
N PRO A 205 34.59 32.25 -5.66
CA PRO A 205 33.44 32.56 -4.82
C PRO A 205 33.88 33.23 -3.51
N THR A 206 33.07 34.14 -3.02
CA THR A 206 33.27 34.82 -1.74
C THR A 206 32.87 33.91 -0.57
N GLU A 207 33.25 34.28 0.66
CA GLU A 207 32.75 33.57 1.85
C GLU A 207 31.23 33.59 1.98
N GLU A 208 30.56 34.62 1.45
CA GLU A 208 29.10 34.72 1.45
C GLU A 208 28.48 33.70 0.48
N ASP A 209 29.05 33.57 -0.72
CA ASP A 209 28.62 32.56 -1.71
C ASP A 209 28.79 31.13 -1.15
N LEU A 210 29.85 30.88 -0.38
CA LEU A 210 30.08 29.58 0.26
C LEU A 210 29.12 29.27 1.42
N ARG A 211 28.38 30.26 1.94
CA ARG A 211 27.31 30.02 2.93
C ARG A 211 26.02 29.55 2.29
N ASP A 212 25.78 29.92 1.04
CA ASP A 212 24.61 29.49 0.26
C ASP A 212 25.03 28.67 -0.96
N ILE A 213 25.27 27.39 -0.70
CA ILE A 213 25.74 26.47 -1.75
C ILE A 213 24.69 26.24 -2.84
N GLU A 214 23.40 26.39 -2.53
CA GLU A 214 22.35 26.27 -3.53
C GLU A 214 22.38 27.45 -4.51
N ALA A 215 22.57 28.67 -4.00
CA ALA A 215 22.77 29.85 -4.82
C ALA A 215 24.06 29.74 -5.66
N LEU A 216 25.16 29.27 -5.06
CA LEU A 216 26.43 29.09 -5.76
C LEU A 216 26.29 28.12 -6.95
N ALA A 217 25.69 26.94 -6.76
CA ALA A 217 25.53 26.01 -7.87
C ALA A 217 24.47 26.46 -8.89
N THR A 218 23.47 27.23 -8.49
CA THR A 218 22.54 27.89 -9.42
C THR A 218 23.27 28.88 -10.30
N ALA A 219 24.14 29.71 -9.71
CA ALA A 219 24.97 30.67 -10.45
C ALA A 219 25.97 29.96 -11.37
N THR A 220 26.63 28.89 -10.89
CA THR A 220 27.49 28.06 -11.73
C THR A 220 26.71 27.48 -12.90
N TRP A 221 25.55 26.86 -12.65
CA TRP A 221 24.71 26.26 -13.68
C TRP A 221 24.25 27.28 -14.73
N ALA A 222 23.88 28.50 -14.31
CA ALA A 222 23.48 29.57 -15.23
C ALA A 222 24.62 30.02 -16.17
N ALA A 223 25.88 29.81 -15.78
CA ALA A 223 27.05 30.13 -16.59
C ALA A 223 27.52 28.95 -17.47
N VAL A 224 26.94 27.75 -17.30
CA VAL A 224 27.29 26.55 -18.07
C VAL A 224 26.54 26.53 -19.42
N PRO A 225 27.20 26.22 -20.55
CA PRO A 225 26.54 26.08 -21.85
C PRO A 225 25.44 25.00 -21.87
N GLU A 226 24.38 25.21 -22.65
CA GLU A 226 23.20 24.33 -22.65
C GLU A 226 23.52 22.86 -23.00
N SER A 227 24.41 22.61 -23.97
CA SER A 227 24.83 21.25 -24.32
C SER A 227 25.62 20.55 -23.20
N VAL A 228 26.33 21.31 -22.35
CA VAL A 228 26.99 20.79 -21.15
C VAL A 228 25.96 20.48 -20.07
N CYS A 229 24.97 21.36 -19.86
CA CYS A 229 23.82 21.08 -19.00
C CYS A 229 23.09 19.80 -19.42
N GLU A 230 22.93 19.54 -20.72
CA GLU A 230 22.33 18.31 -21.25
C GLU A 230 23.15 17.07 -20.91
N VAL A 231 24.48 17.10 -21.05
CA VAL A 231 25.38 16.00 -20.65
C VAL A 231 25.25 15.70 -19.15
N MET A 232 25.29 16.75 -18.32
CA MET A 232 25.10 16.62 -16.87
C MET A 232 23.71 16.06 -16.54
N ALA A 233 22.67 16.51 -17.24
CA ALA A 233 21.30 16.03 -17.04
C ALA A 233 21.15 14.53 -17.34
N LEU A 234 21.82 14.04 -18.39
CA LEU A 234 21.83 12.61 -18.72
C LEU A 234 22.58 11.78 -17.68
N LEU A 235 23.75 12.25 -17.21
CA LEU A 235 24.49 11.58 -16.12
C LEU A 235 23.67 11.54 -14.82
N SER A 236 23.06 12.67 -14.45
CA SER A 236 22.17 12.76 -13.29
C SER A 236 20.97 11.83 -13.43
N SER A 237 20.39 11.73 -14.62
CA SER A 237 19.23 10.89 -14.87
C SER A 237 19.54 9.39 -14.76
N TYR A 238 20.77 8.96 -15.10
CA TYR A 238 21.21 7.55 -15.06
C TYR A 238 21.48 7.02 -13.65
N ASP A 239 21.81 7.89 -12.68
CA ASP A 239 21.83 7.55 -11.25
C ASP A 239 22.87 6.45 -10.89
N ALA A 240 23.99 6.41 -11.64
CA ALA A 240 25.20 5.62 -11.37
C ALA A 240 26.36 6.06 -12.29
N PRO A 241 27.59 5.56 -12.07
CA PRO A 241 28.68 5.73 -13.03
C PRO A 241 28.36 5.12 -14.40
N PHE A 242 28.52 5.92 -15.44
CA PHE A 242 28.31 5.54 -16.83
C PHE A 242 29.63 5.03 -17.41
N SER A 243 29.65 3.82 -17.97
CA SER A 243 30.82 3.30 -18.69
C SER A 243 31.26 4.28 -19.79
N LYS A 244 32.55 4.60 -19.90
CA LYS A 244 33.05 5.56 -20.91
C LYS A 244 32.63 5.18 -22.34
N PRO A 245 32.91 3.96 -22.85
CA PRO A 245 32.48 3.58 -24.19
C PRO A 245 30.98 3.69 -24.40
N THR A 246 30.19 3.36 -23.38
CA THR A 246 28.73 3.39 -23.47
C THR A 246 28.21 4.83 -23.46
N PHE A 247 28.80 5.72 -22.64
CA PHE A 247 28.38 7.11 -22.56
C PHE A 247 28.79 7.89 -23.81
N GLU A 248 30.02 7.69 -24.28
CA GLU A 248 30.52 8.31 -25.52
C GLU A 248 29.63 7.92 -26.72
N LEU A 249 29.23 6.64 -26.82
CA LEU A 249 28.26 6.19 -27.83
C LEU A 249 26.88 6.86 -27.71
N LEU A 250 26.44 7.22 -26.50
CA LEU A 250 25.22 8.01 -26.30
C LEU A 250 25.44 9.46 -26.75
N LEU A 251 26.59 10.05 -26.43
CA LEU A 251 26.93 11.43 -26.76
C LEU A 251 27.12 11.67 -28.26
N ASP A 252 27.55 10.66 -29.02
CA ASP A 252 27.61 10.70 -30.48
C ASP A 252 26.24 10.99 -31.14
N ARG A 253 25.15 10.83 -30.37
CA ARG A 253 23.77 11.11 -30.81
C ARG A 253 23.30 12.51 -30.44
N LEU A 254 24.08 13.24 -29.66
CA LEU A 254 23.78 14.61 -29.25
C LEU A 254 24.62 15.57 -30.09
N GLN A 255 24.02 16.71 -30.40
CA GLN A 255 24.77 17.81 -31.00
C GLN A 255 25.83 18.30 -30.00
N ASP A 256 27.07 18.38 -30.44
CA ASP A 256 28.24 18.83 -29.65
C ASP A 256 28.53 17.98 -28.39
N GLY A 257 28.08 16.72 -28.35
CA GLY A 257 28.21 15.86 -27.16
C GLY A 257 29.65 15.64 -26.68
N SER A 258 30.59 15.37 -27.59
CA SER A 258 32.01 15.19 -27.24
C SER A 258 32.63 16.47 -26.66
N TRP A 259 32.36 17.62 -27.29
CA TRP A 259 32.85 18.92 -26.79
C TRP A 259 32.27 19.23 -25.41
N ALA A 260 30.97 18.98 -25.23
CA ALA A 260 30.28 19.23 -23.96
C ALA A 260 30.83 18.33 -22.84
N LEU A 261 31.18 17.08 -23.13
CA LEU A 261 31.84 16.17 -22.20
C LEU A 261 33.22 16.67 -21.78
N ASP A 262 34.06 17.06 -22.75
CA ASP A 262 35.39 17.60 -22.47
C ASP A 262 35.29 18.89 -21.63
N TYR A 263 34.39 19.81 -22.01
CA TYR A 263 34.13 21.02 -21.23
C TYR A 263 33.69 20.68 -19.80
N ALA A 264 32.73 19.74 -19.63
CA ALA A 264 32.25 19.35 -18.32
C ALA A 264 33.37 18.79 -17.44
N ARG A 265 34.25 17.96 -18.02
CA ARG A 265 35.38 17.35 -17.32
C ARG A 265 36.41 18.39 -16.92
N ASP A 266 36.80 19.24 -17.86
CA ASP A 266 37.88 20.22 -17.68
C ASP A 266 37.47 21.34 -16.70
N ASN A 267 36.16 21.57 -16.52
CA ASN A 267 35.59 22.50 -15.54
C ASN A 267 35.12 21.82 -14.23
N LEU A 268 35.51 20.57 -13.98
CA LEU A 268 35.16 19.80 -12.77
C LEU A 268 33.65 19.60 -12.53
N LEU A 269 32.81 19.83 -13.54
CA LEU A 269 31.35 19.63 -13.45
C LEU A 269 30.99 18.14 -13.43
N ILE A 270 31.84 17.29 -14.02
CA ILE A 270 31.71 15.83 -13.98
C ILE A 270 33.02 15.18 -13.53
N GLU A 271 32.93 13.94 -13.06
CA GLU A 271 34.08 13.10 -12.79
C GLU A 271 34.32 12.10 -13.90
N ALA A 272 35.61 11.83 -14.14
CA ALA A 272 36.08 10.78 -15.02
C ALA A 272 37.04 9.88 -14.24
N GLY A 273 36.67 8.60 -14.13
CA GLY A 273 37.56 7.54 -13.66
C GLY A 273 38.32 6.91 -14.83
N PRO A 274 39.00 5.79 -14.62
CA PRO A 274 39.63 5.05 -15.72
C PRO A 274 38.60 4.58 -16.76
N THR A 275 37.47 4.05 -16.30
CA THR A 275 36.49 3.32 -17.13
C THR A 275 35.08 3.92 -17.14
N SER A 276 34.80 4.97 -16.34
CA SER A 276 33.47 5.56 -16.25
C SER A 276 33.46 7.09 -16.07
N TYR A 277 32.30 7.69 -16.32
CA TYR A 277 31.94 9.08 -16.01
C TYR A 277 30.82 9.11 -14.97
N TRP A 278 30.82 10.09 -14.05
CA TRP A 278 29.72 10.29 -13.09
C TRP A 278 29.61 11.75 -12.67
N LEU A 279 28.51 12.12 -12.02
CA LEU A 279 28.40 13.39 -11.32
C LEU A 279 28.86 13.23 -9.88
N SER A 280 29.54 14.26 -9.38
CA SER A 280 29.81 14.34 -7.95
C SER A 280 28.47 14.36 -7.18
N PRO A 281 28.39 13.83 -5.94
CA PRO A 281 27.14 13.78 -5.19
C PRO A 281 26.41 15.12 -5.05
N ARG A 282 27.15 16.23 -4.97
CA ARG A 282 26.55 17.58 -4.95
C ARG A 282 25.81 17.86 -6.26
N TRP A 283 26.48 17.73 -7.39
CA TRP A 283 25.83 17.90 -8.71
C TRP A 283 24.71 16.90 -8.95
N HIS A 284 24.89 15.65 -8.55
CA HIS A 284 23.85 14.63 -8.67
C HIS A 284 22.55 15.02 -7.93
N SER A 285 22.68 15.64 -6.76
CA SER A 285 21.52 16.12 -5.98
C SER A 285 20.89 17.41 -6.51
N MET A 286 21.69 18.27 -7.14
CA MET A 286 21.27 19.61 -7.58
C MET A 286 20.74 19.64 -9.01
N VAL A 287 21.37 18.92 -9.95
CA VAL A 287 20.98 18.90 -11.36
C VAL A 287 19.49 18.58 -11.55
N PRO A 288 18.87 17.61 -10.84
CA PRO A 288 17.43 17.36 -10.94
C PRO A 288 16.54 18.55 -10.54
N GLN A 289 17.05 19.46 -9.70
CA GLN A 289 16.35 20.66 -9.23
C GLN A 289 16.57 21.84 -10.21
N LEU A 290 17.75 21.90 -10.81
CA LEU A 290 18.17 22.94 -11.76
C LEU A 290 17.62 22.73 -13.17
N ILE A 291 17.31 21.50 -13.56
CA ILE A 291 16.62 21.21 -14.82
C ILE A 291 15.16 21.68 -14.70
N GLU A 292 14.80 22.70 -15.47
CA GLU A 292 13.47 23.30 -15.49
C GLU A 292 12.35 22.27 -15.75
N GLY A 293 11.53 22.01 -14.73
CA GLY A 293 10.25 21.31 -14.84
C GLY A 293 10.32 19.81 -15.10
N ARG A 294 9.23 19.10 -14.73
CA ARG A 294 9.11 17.64 -14.89
C ARG A 294 9.25 17.17 -16.35
N ALA A 295 8.85 18.01 -17.32
CA ALA A 295 8.85 17.66 -18.74
C ALA A 295 10.27 17.46 -19.33
N ARG A 296 11.24 18.30 -18.93
CA ARG A 296 12.64 18.13 -19.37
C ARG A 296 13.23 16.84 -18.81
N ARG A 297 13.05 16.57 -17.52
CA ARG A 297 13.51 15.32 -16.88
C ARG A 297 12.91 14.07 -17.53
N GLN A 298 11.62 14.08 -17.89
CA GLN A 298 11.01 12.98 -18.63
C GLN A 298 11.64 12.79 -20.02
N THR A 299 12.05 13.88 -20.68
CA THR A 299 12.74 13.83 -21.97
C THR A 299 14.11 13.17 -21.86
N HIS A 300 14.89 13.50 -20.82
CA HIS A 300 16.17 12.84 -20.54
C HIS A 300 16.00 11.35 -20.27
N HIS A 301 15.03 10.97 -19.45
CA HIS A 301 14.70 9.56 -19.22
C HIS A 301 14.26 8.87 -20.52
N ARG A 302 13.44 9.49 -21.37
CA ARG A 302 13.05 8.91 -22.67
C ARG A 302 14.25 8.68 -23.59
N ARG A 303 15.21 9.63 -23.62
CA ARG A 303 16.46 9.50 -24.39
C ARG A 303 17.29 8.31 -23.89
N LEU A 304 17.53 8.23 -22.58
CA LEU A 304 18.25 7.11 -21.97
C LEU A 304 17.53 5.77 -22.22
N ALA A 305 16.21 5.72 -22.05
CA ALA A 305 15.42 4.52 -22.28
C ALA A 305 15.55 4.00 -23.72
N SER A 306 15.44 4.91 -24.69
CA SER A 306 15.57 4.58 -26.11
C SER A 306 16.98 4.11 -26.45
N PHE A 307 18.00 4.78 -25.90
CA PHE A 307 19.39 4.39 -26.05
C PHE A 307 19.66 2.97 -25.54
N PHE A 308 19.28 2.67 -24.29
CA PHE A 308 19.48 1.33 -23.73
C PHE A 308 18.65 0.28 -24.46
N ALA A 309 17.41 0.60 -24.85
CA ALA A 309 16.56 -0.29 -25.64
C ALA A 309 17.23 -0.70 -26.97
N GLU A 310 17.93 0.21 -27.64
CA GLU A 310 18.69 -0.12 -28.84
C GLU A 310 19.90 -1.01 -28.54
N LEU A 311 20.63 -0.78 -27.44
CA LEU A 311 21.74 -1.64 -27.03
C LEU A 311 21.29 -3.08 -26.78
N THR A 312 20.06 -3.29 -26.31
CA THR A 312 19.50 -4.65 -26.14
C THR A 312 19.28 -5.42 -27.44
N ARG A 313 19.36 -4.77 -28.61
CA ARG A 313 19.24 -5.42 -29.92
C ARG A 313 20.58 -5.94 -30.47
N SER A 314 21.67 -5.69 -29.76
CA SER A 314 23.01 -6.21 -30.12
C SER A 314 23.15 -7.71 -29.83
N THR A 315 24.17 -8.35 -30.41
CA THR A 315 24.37 -9.82 -30.33
C THR A 315 24.76 -10.33 -28.94
N ALA A 316 25.25 -9.47 -28.05
CA ALA A 316 25.62 -9.82 -26.68
C ALA A 316 24.91 -8.87 -25.71
N VAL A 317 23.66 -9.21 -25.37
CA VAL A 317 22.81 -8.35 -24.54
C VAL A 317 23.28 -8.38 -23.09
N ASP A 318 23.77 -7.24 -22.59
CA ASP A 318 23.99 -7.07 -21.15
C ASP A 318 22.63 -6.89 -20.45
N PRO A 319 22.24 -7.76 -19.50
CA PRO A 319 20.98 -7.62 -18.76
C PRO A 319 20.80 -6.26 -18.10
N ARG A 320 21.89 -5.56 -17.74
CA ARG A 320 21.82 -4.20 -17.18
C ARG A 320 21.24 -3.19 -18.16
N TRP A 321 21.39 -3.38 -19.46
CA TRP A 321 20.79 -2.50 -20.46
C TRP A 321 19.27 -2.68 -20.53
N ILE A 322 18.78 -3.91 -20.43
CA ILE A 322 17.34 -4.18 -20.31
C ILE A 322 16.80 -3.49 -19.06
N GLN A 323 17.55 -3.58 -17.96
CA GLN A 323 17.20 -3.01 -16.66
C GLN A 323 17.12 -1.48 -16.69
N ALA A 324 18.13 -0.86 -17.30
CA ALA A 324 18.19 0.58 -17.48
C ALA A 324 17.09 1.08 -18.43
N ALA A 325 16.83 0.36 -19.55
CA ALA A 325 15.74 0.69 -20.46
C ALA A 325 14.38 0.66 -19.74
N HIS A 326 14.10 -0.41 -18.99
CA HIS A 326 12.89 -0.55 -18.17
C HIS A 326 12.75 0.62 -17.19
N ARG A 327 13.76 0.87 -16.35
CA ARG A 327 13.75 1.97 -15.36
C ARG A 327 13.47 3.32 -16.02
N HIS A 328 14.14 3.62 -17.11
CA HIS A 328 14.01 4.92 -17.75
C HIS A 328 12.67 5.10 -18.47
N TYR A 329 12.09 4.05 -19.08
CA TYR A 329 10.72 4.13 -19.58
C TYR A 329 9.70 4.32 -18.45
N VAL A 330 9.89 3.66 -17.30
CA VAL A 330 9.04 3.90 -16.11
C VAL A 330 9.14 5.36 -15.65
N ARG A 331 10.36 5.89 -15.46
CA ARG A 331 10.59 7.28 -15.03
C ARG A 331 10.12 8.31 -16.08
N ALA A 332 10.07 7.94 -17.35
CA ALA A 332 9.52 8.76 -18.44
C ALA A 332 7.98 8.72 -18.53
N GLY A 333 7.31 7.86 -17.75
CA GLY A 333 5.85 7.68 -17.81
C GLY A 333 5.37 6.81 -18.97
N GLU A 334 6.26 6.07 -19.64
CA GLU A 334 5.94 5.25 -20.82
C GLU A 334 5.73 3.77 -20.44
N CYS A 335 4.69 3.52 -19.63
CA CYS A 335 4.38 2.19 -19.07
C CYS A 335 4.38 1.07 -20.13
N ARG A 336 3.73 1.28 -21.28
CA ARG A 336 3.66 0.27 -22.34
C ARG A 336 5.04 -0.12 -22.90
N LYS A 337 5.94 0.84 -23.09
CA LYS A 337 7.32 0.53 -23.54
C LYS A 337 8.15 -0.07 -22.43
N ALA A 338 7.95 0.38 -21.19
CA ALA A 338 8.59 -0.22 -20.02
C ALA A 338 8.34 -1.74 -19.95
N MET A 339 7.12 -2.17 -20.30
CA MET A 339 6.73 -3.59 -20.34
C MET A 339 7.42 -4.43 -21.42
N GLU A 340 7.97 -3.83 -22.46
CA GLU A 340 8.80 -4.55 -23.43
C GLU A 340 10.15 -4.99 -22.81
N PHE A 341 10.59 -4.29 -21.76
CA PHE A 341 11.87 -4.52 -21.09
C PHE A 341 11.71 -5.08 -19.67
N VAL A 342 10.49 -5.41 -19.23
CA VAL A 342 10.29 -5.98 -17.90
C VAL A 342 10.79 -7.42 -17.85
N ARG A 343 12.01 -7.59 -17.37
CA ARG A 343 12.61 -8.87 -16.95
C ARG A 343 12.88 -8.90 -15.44
N PHE A 344 13.17 -7.74 -14.86
CA PHE A 344 13.40 -7.47 -13.44
C PHE A 344 12.89 -6.05 -13.11
N GLY A 345 12.85 -5.68 -11.83
CA GLY A 345 12.44 -4.34 -11.41
C GLY A 345 10.93 -4.20 -11.25
N VAL A 346 10.22 -5.24 -10.81
CA VAL A 346 8.78 -5.18 -10.46
C VAL A 346 8.52 -4.02 -9.49
N ALA A 347 9.44 -3.79 -8.56
CA ALA A 347 9.38 -2.71 -7.60
C ALA A 347 9.26 -1.31 -8.24
N LEU A 348 9.86 -1.07 -9.41
CA LEU A 348 9.73 0.21 -10.14
C LEU A 348 8.30 0.44 -10.64
N LEU A 349 7.66 -0.60 -11.17
CA LEU A 349 6.27 -0.50 -11.64
C LEU A 349 5.33 -0.25 -10.45
N LEU A 350 5.56 -0.92 -9.31
CA LEU A 350 4.78 -0.71 -8.10
C LEU A 350 4.96 0.70 -7.52
N GLU A 351 6.19 1.21 -7.51
CA GLU A 351 6.51 2.58 -7.09
C GLU A 351 5.85 3.62 -8.01
N ALA A 352 5.97 3.44 -9.33
CA ALA A 352 5.38 4.34 -10.32
C ALA A 352 3.85 4.33 -10.25
N GLY A 353 3.23 3.15 -10.14
CA GLY A 353 1.80 3.00 -9.95
C GLY A 353 1.31 3.67 -8.66
N ARG A 354 2.08 3.54 -7.57
CA ARG A 354 1.76 4.21 -6.30
C ARG A 354 1.83 5.71 -6.45
N ARG A 355 2.92 6.24 -7.03
CA ARG A 355 3.10 7.68 -7.23
C ARG A 355 1.98 8.26 -8.09
N ALA A 356 1.64 7.59 -9.18
CA ALA A 356 0.50 7.96 -10.02
C ALA A 356 -0.81 7.97 -9.24
N SER A 357 -1.05 6.96 -8.38
CA SER A 357 -2.25 6.88 -7.54
C SER A 357 -2.35 8.02 -6.52
N ILE A 358 -1.24 8.38 -5.87
CA ILE A 358 -1.15 9.50 -4.91
C ILE A 358 -1.37 10.84 -5.61
N ASP A 359 -0.81 11.01 -6.81
CA ASP A 359 -0.96 12.22 -7.63
C ASP A 359 -2.36 12.31 -8.29
N GLY A 360 -3.28 11.38 -8.01
CA GLY A 360 -4.64 11.34 -8.57
C GLY A 360 -4.73 10.80 -10.01
N GLY A 361 -3.61 10.38 -10.59
CA GLY A 361 -3.50 9.74 -11.90
C GLY A 361 -3.96 8.28 -11.88
N HIS A 362 -5.23 8.03 -11.54
CA HIS A 362 -5.76 6.68 -11.34
C HIS A 362 -5.66 5.79 -12.58
N LEU A 363 -5.88 6.31 -13.79
CA LEU A 363 -5.75 5.53 -15.02
C LEU A 363 -4.30 5.06 -15.26
N LEU A 364 -3.33 5.96 -15.10
CA LEU A 364 -1.92 5.60 -15.22
C LEU A 364 -1.50 4.60 -14.14
N ALA A 365 -2.01 4.74 -12.92
CA ALA A 365 -1.77 3.76 -11.85
C ALA A 365 -2.31 2.38 -12.21
N ILE A 366 -3.51 2.30 -12.81
CA ILE A 366 -4.10 1.05 -13.31
C ILE A 366 -3.19 0.40 -14.34
N ASP A 367 -2.63 1.16 -15.27
CA ASP A 367 -1.71 0.65 -16.30
C ASP A 367 -0.46 0.01 -15.67
N TYR A 368 0.13 0.65 -14.65
CA TYR A 368 1.29 0.09 -13.94
C TYR A 368 0.95 -1.17 -13.14
N TYR A 369 -0.18 -1.20 -12.44
CA TYR A 369 -0.55 -2.38 -11.65
C TYR A 369 -1.01 -3.55 -12.51
N SER A 370 -1.78 -3.30 -13.59
CA SER A 370 -2.15 -4.34 -14.56
C SER A 370 -0.93 -4.93 -15.24
N SER A 371 0.05 -4.10 -15.59
CA SER A 371 1.35 -4.53 -16.12
C SER A 371 2.07 -5.54 -15.21
N VAL A 372 2.04 -5.35 -13.89
CA VAL A 372 2.62 -6.32 -12.94
C VAL A 372 1.83 -7.63 -12.90
N LEU A 373 0.50 -7.56 -12.97
CA LEU A 373 -0.36 -8.75 -13.00
C LEU A 373 -0.21 -9.54 -14.32
N ASP A 374 -0.14 -8.85 -15.45
CA ASP A 374 0.09 -9.45 -16.77
C ASP A 374 1.47 -10.14 -16.83
N LEU A 375 2.48 -9.55 -16.17
CA LEU A 375 3.79 -10.17 -16.01
C LEU A 375 3.70 -11.47 -15.18
N ASP A 376 3.03 -11.44 -14.02
CA ASP A 376 2.83 -12.61 -13.17
C ASP A 376 2.15 -13.75 -13.95
N ASP A 377 1.05 -13.44 -14.64
CA ASP A 377 0.32 -14.40 -15.46
C ASP A 377 1.18 -14.94 -16.61
N ARG A 378 1.97 -14.09 -17.27
CA ARG A 378 2.88 -14.50 -18.34
C ARG A 378 3.93 -15.49 -17.83
N LEU A 379 4.57 -15.19 -16.69
CA LEU A 379 5.60 -16.06 -16.11
C LEU A 379 5.02 -17.42 -15.73
N ARG A 380 3.87 -17.44 -15.05
CA ARG A 380 3.19 -18.69 -14.64
C ARG A 380 2.65 -19.50 -15.81
N ARG A 381 2.26 -18.85 -16.93
CA ARG A 381 1.86 -19.54 -18.16
C ARG A 381 3.04 -20.20 -18.86
N LEU A 382 4.20 -19.54 -18.87
CA LEU A 382 5.42 -20.09 -19.50
C LEU A 382 5.99 -21.24 -18.67
N ASP A 383 5.94 -21.12 -17.34
CA ASP A 383 6.33 -22.16 -16.40
C ASP A 383 5.36 -22.19 -15.20
N PRO A 384 4.47 -23.20 -15.11
CA PRO A 384 3.54 -23.34 -13.99
C PRO A 384 4.20 -23.50 -12.61
N THR A 385 5.48 -23.84 -12.55
CA THR A 385 6.26 -23.95 -11.31
C THR A 385 6.92 -22.62 -10.90
N HIS A 386 6.88 -21.62 -11.78
CA HIS A 386 7.44 -20.30 -11.52
C HIS A 386 6.66 -19.59 -10.41
N ALA A 387 7.38 -18.91 -9.52
CA ALA A 387 6.79 -18.11 -8.44
C ALA A 387 6.05 -16.83 -8.94
N GLY A 388 5.97 -16.63 -10.25
CA GLY A 388 5.56 -15.37 -10.90
C GLY A 388 6.36 -14.16 -10.38
N VAL A 389 5.66 -13.08 -10.03
CA VAL A 389 6.27 -11.90 -9.38
C VAL A 389 6.37 -12.03 -7.85
N GLY A 390 5.97 -13.19 -7.31
CA GLY A 390 5.79 -13.45 -5.89
C GLY A 390 4.43 -13.01 -5.34
N PRO A 391 3.90 -13.72 -4.33
CA PRO A 391 2.55 -13.48 -3.83
C PRO A 391 2.37 -12.07 -3.25
N ARG A 392 3.34 -11.54 -2.50
CA ARG A 392 3.20 -10.19 -1.91
C ARG A 392 3.14 -9.08 -2.96
N ASN A 393 3.98 -9.15 -3.99
CA ASN A 393 3.98 -8.17 -5.09
C ASN A 393 2.68 -8.25 -5.90
N ARG A 394 2.22 -9.47 -6.18
CA ARG A 394 0.95 -9.74 -6.86
C ARG A 394 -0.22 -9.20 -6.05
N GLY A 395 -0.30 -9.53 -4.76
CA GLY A 395 -1.33 -9.03 -3.85
C GLY A 395 -1.33 -7.50 -3.77
N TYR A 396 -0.15 -6.87 -3.71
CA TYR A 396 -0.03 -5.42 -3.72
C TYR A 396 -0.54 -4.80 -5.03
N ALA A 397 -0.09 -5.31 -6.18
CA ALA A 397 -0.53 -4.85 -7.48
C ALA A 397 -2.05 -5.02 -7.64
N GLN A 398 -2.57 -6.19 -7.29
CA GLN A 398 -3.99 -6.49 -7.38
C GLN A 398 -4.84 -5.57 -6.51
N HIS A 399 -4.43 -5.36 -5.26
CA HIS A 399 -5.12 -4.47 -4.35
C HIS A 399 -5.23 -3.05 -4.90
N TYR A 400 -4.13 -2.51 -5.39
CA TYR A 400 -4.10 -1.14 -5.87
C TYR A 400 -4.65 -0.99 -7.29
N TYR A 401 -4.64 -2.04 -8.11
CA TYR A 401 -5.38 -2.09 -9.38
C TYR A 401 -6.88 -1.84 -9.14
N HIS A 402 -7.51 -2.64 -8.27
CA HIS A 402 -8.93 -2.51 -7.95
C HIS A 402 -9.25 -1.19 -7.22
N TYR A 403 -8.38 -0.76 -6.31
CA TYR A 403 -8.53 0.55 -5.66
C TYR A 403 -8.59 1.70 -6.68
N ASN A 404 -7.68 1.73 -7.64
CA ASN A 404 -7.62 2.81 -8.63
C ASN A 404 -8.75 2.70 -9.66
N ARG A 405 -9.20 1.50 -10.03
CA ARG A 405 -10.38 1.32 -10.89
C ARG A 405 -11.65 1.84 -10.25
N TYR A 406 -11.87 1.52 -8.97
CA TYR A 406 -12.97 2.08 -8.19
C TYR A 406 -12.90 3.61 -8.15
N LYS A 407 -11.70 4.18 -7.90
CA LYS A 407 -11.49 5.63 -7.88
C LYS A 407 -11.68 6.31 -9.24
N ALA A 408 -11.44 5.59 -10.33
CA ALA A 408 -11.68 6.05 -11.69
C ALA A 408 -13.12 5.79 -12.19
N ASN A 409 -14.01 5.26 -11.34
CA ASN A 409 -15.37 4.83 -11.71
C ASN A 409 -15.42 3.78 -12.85
N LEU A 410 -14.39 2.93 -12.95
CA LEU A 410 -14.30 1.83 -13.92
C LEU A 410 -14.78 0.49 -13.35
N GLU A 411 -15.09 0.46 -12.06
CA GLU A 411 -15.41 -0.77 -11.33
C GLU A 411 -16.38 -0.44 -10.18
N ASP A 412 -17.36 -1.31 -9.97
CA ASP A 412 -18.27 -1.19 -8.85
C ASP A 412 -17.63 -1.71 -7.54
N ILE A 413 -18.37 -1.54 -6.45
CA ILE A 413 -17.91 -1.95 -5.13
C ILE A 413 -17.85 -3.48 -4.95
N ASP A 414 -18.65 -4.28 -5.67
CA ASP A 414 -18.64 -5.74 -5.57
C ASP A 414 -17.38 -6.33 -6.21
N GLN A 415 -17.05 -5.85 -7.41
CA GLN A 415 -15.83 -6.23 -8.11
C GLN A 415 -14.60 -5.81 -7.29
N THR A 416 -14.63 -4.60 -6.70
CA THR A 416 -13.56 -4.07 -5.86
C THR A 416 -13.37 -4.92 -4.59
N GLU A 417 -14.47 -5.31 -3.94
CA GLU A 417 -14.43 -6.21 -2.77
C GLU A 417 -13.82 -7.56 -3.13
N ALA A 418 -14.24 -8.18 -4.24
CA ALA A 418 -13.67 -9.44 -4.71
C ALA A 418 -12.17 -9.31 -5.03
N GLY A 419 -11.77 -8.16 -5.58
CA GLY A 419 -10.38 -7.77 -5.79
C GLY A 419 -9.57 -7.72 -4.49
N TYR A 420 -10.11 -7.05 -3.47
CA TYR A 420 -9.49 -6.98 -2.13
C TYR A 420 -9.46 -8.33 -1.42
N ALA A 421 -10.48 -9.19 -1.60
CA ALA A 421 -10.50 -10.52 -1.01
C ALA A 421 -9.34 -11.38 -1.54
N ARG A 422 -9.11 -11.37 -2.85
CA ARG A 422 -7.97 -12.05 -3.46
C ARG A 422 -6.62 -11.42 -3.07
N SER A 423 -6.53 -10.09 -2.91
CA SER A 423 -5.26 -9.46 -2.52
C SER A 423 -4.82 -9.82 -1.09
N VAL A 424 -5.76 -10.01 -0.16
CA VAL A 424 -5.43 -10.47 1.21
C VAL A 424 -5.10 -11.96 1.27
N GLU A 425 -5.51 -12.76 0.29
CA GLU A 425 -5.06 -14.16 0.16
C GLU A 425 -3.57 -14.21 -0.22
N ASP A 426 -3.16 -13.34 -1.13
CA ASP A 426 -1.78 -13.20 -1.60
C ASP A 426 -0.85 -12.48 -0.60
N TYR A 427 -1.38 -11.52 0.17
CA TYR A 427 -0.61 -10.76 1.16
C TYR A 427 -1.35 -10.66 2.51
N PRO A 428 -1.51 -11.78 3.22
CA PRO A 428 -2.34 -11.86 4.42
C PRO A 428 -1.78 -11.10 5.62
N GLU A 429 -0.49 -10.77 5.65
CA GLU A 429 0.11 -10.00 6.75
C GLU A 429 -0.18 -8.49 6.63
N ASN A 430 -0.74 -8.01 5.51
CA ASN A 430 -0.97 -6.59 5.27
C ASN A 430 -2.27 -6.08 5.92
N ALA A 431 -2.14 -5.46 7.09
CA ALA A 431 -3.25 -4.91 7.88
C ALA A 431 -4.12 -3.88 7.12
N LEU A 432 -3.51 -3.09 6.24
CA LEU A 432 -4.22 -2.07 5.47
C LEU A 432 -5.17 -2.71 4.43
N PHE A 433 -4.80 -3.86 3.88
CA PHE A 433 -5.61 -4.54 2.86
C PHE A 433 -6.86 -5.12 3.51
N TRP A 434 -6.70 -5.79 4.66
CA TRP A 434 -7.82 -6.23 5.50
C TRP A 434 -8.75 -5.09 5.88
N SER A 435 -8.20 -3.95 6.34
CA SER A 435 -8.98 -2.76 6.68
C SER A 435 -9.91 -2.32 5.54
N ARG A 436 -9.39 -2.26 4.30
CA ARG A 436 -10.19 -1.85 3.13
C ARG A 436 -11.23 -2.90 2.73
N LEU A 437 -10.91 -4.20 2.84
CA LEU A 437 -11.88 -5.28 2.60
C LEU A 437 -13.04 -5.22 3.59
N ILE A 438 -12.75 -5.04 4.89
CA ILE A 438 -13.76 -4.93 5.95
C ILE A 438 -14.66 -3.72 5.69
N VAL A 439 -14.07 -2.57 5.36
CA VAL A 439 -14.84 -1.36 5.03
C VAL A 439 -15.73 -1.59 3.79
N ALA A 440 -15.21 -2.22 2.73
CA ALA A 440 -16.00 -2.53 1.54
C ALA A 440 -17.21 -3.41 1.86
N ARG A 441 -17.01 -4.48 2.65
CA ARG A 441 -18.09 -5.37 3.10
C ARG A 441 -19.14 -4.67 3.94
N MET A 442 -18.71 -3.82 4.89
CA MET A 442 -19.63 -3.02 5.71
C MET A 442 -20.44 -2.04 4.85
N GLN A 443 -19.83 -1.41 3.83
CA GLN A 443 -20.55 -0.52 2.91
C GLN A 443 -21.61 -1.26 2.09
N ARG A 444 -21.47 -2.57 1.86
CA ARG A 444 -22.46 -3.41 1.19
C ARG A 444 -23.54 -3.95 2.14
N GLY A 445 -23.45 -3.69 3.44
CA GLY A 445 -24.32 -4.31 4.44
C GLY A 445 -24.00 -5.79 4.68
N ARG A 446 -22.83 -6.31 4.27
CA ARG A 446 -22.38 -7.67 4.55
C ARG A 446 -21.74 -7.76 5.94
N TRP A 447 -22.54 -7.47 6.97
CA TRP A 447 -22.08 -7.30 8.35
C TRP A 447 -21.39 -8.54 8.92
N GLU A 448 -22.04 -9.70 8.85
CA GLU A 448 -21.50 -10.97 9.37
C GLU A 448 -20.17 -11.32 8.71
N GLU A 449 -20.08 -11.19 7.38
CA GLU A 449 -18.86 -11.44 6.62
C GLU A 449 -17.75 -10.46 7.01
N ALA A 450 -18.06 -9.17 7.15
CA ALA A 450 -17.08 -8.16 7.56
C ALA A 450 -16.49 -8.45 8.95
N LEU A 451 -17.32 -8.89 9.91
CA LEU A 451 -16.87 -9.25 11.25
C LEU A 451 -16.04 -10.55 11.25
N ALA A 452 -16.46 -11.56 10.48
CA ALA A 452 -15.65 -12.77 10.27
C ALA A 452 -14.29 -12.43 9.63
N THR A 453 -14.28 -11.50 8.67
CA THR A 453 -13.07 -10.98 8.02
C THR A 453 -12.15 -10.31 9.01
N HIS A 454 -12.70 -9.44 9.86
CA HIS A 454 -11.96 -8.74 10.90
C HIS A 454 -11.29 -9.71 11.87
N LYS A 455 -12.02 -10.76 12.31
CA LYS A 455 -11.46 -11.83 13.15
C LYS A 455 -10.30 -12.55 12.45
N ARG A 456 -10.48 -12.97 11.19
CA ARG A 456 -9.42 -13.62 10.41
C ARG A 456 -8.19 -12.72 10.23
N ALA A 457 -8.40 -11.41 10.04
CA ALA A 457 -7.31 -10.45 9.91
C ALA A 457 -6.47 -10.36 11.19
N TYR A 458 -7.10 -10.42 12.38
CA TYR A 458 -6.38 -10.43 13.66
C TYR A 458 -5.44 -11.63 13.84
N ASP A 459 -5.80 -12.79 13.26
CA ASP A 459 -4.98 -14.00 13.28
C ASP A 459 -3.81 -13.94 12.27
N LYS A 460 -4.03 -13.28 11.12
CA LYS A 460 -3.04 -13.21 10.03
C LYS A 460 -2.03 -12.08 10.19
N VAL A 461 -2.44 -10.95 10.76
CA VAL A 461 -1.55 -9.80 10.97
C VAL A 461 -0.84 -9.95 12.30
N GLN A 462 0.42 -10.42 12.28
CA GLN A 462 1.18 -10.67 13.51
C GLN A 462 1.74 -9.39 14.16
N ASN A 463 2.02 -8.36 13.37
CA ASN A 463 2.57 -7.10 13.87
C ASN A 463 1.51 -6.33 14.67
N GLU A 464 1.74 -6.14 15.98
CA GLU A 464 0.81 -5.45 16.91
C GLU A 464 0.59 -3.98 16.52
N SER A 465 1.66 -3.25 16.20
CA SER A 465 1.58 -1.85 15.74
C SER A 465 0.74 -1.74 14.46
N ALA A 466 0.95 -2.62 13.48
CA ALA A 466 0.16 -2.64 12.25
C ALA A 466 -1.32 -2.99 12.51
N ARG A 467 -1.61 -3.92 13.44
CA ARG A 467 -2.99 -4.25 13.85
C ARG A 467 -3.68 -3.04 14.47
N GLU A 468 -3.06 -2.40 15.47
CA GLU A 468 -3.66 -1.23 16.11
C GLU A 468 -3.82 -0.07 15.11
N LYS A 469 -2.75 0.31 14.40
CA LYS A 469 -2.75 1.47 13.51
C LYS A 469 -3.68 1.30 12.31
N HIS A 470 -3.58 0.19 11.59
CA HIS A 470 -4.25 0.01 10.30
C HIS A 470 -5.51 -0.85 10.40
N LEU A 471 -5.46 -2.00 11.06
CA LEU A 471 -6.62 -2.90 11.11
C LEU A 471 -7.72 -2.34 12.03
N LEU A 472 -7.36 -1.75 13.17
CA LEU A 472 -8.30 -1.15 14.11
C LEU A 472 -8.53 0.34 13.79
N GLY A 473 -7.52 1.18 14.01
CA GLY A 473 -7.64 2.64 13.96
C GLY A 473 -8.15 3.16 12.61
N ARG A 474 -7.47 2.80 11.51
CA ARG A 474 -7.89 3.23 10.18
C ARG A 474 -9.27 2.70 9.78
N THR A 475 -9.60 1.45 10.09
CA THR A 475 -10.92 0.87 9.78
C THR A 475 -12.03 1.66 10.47
N VAL A 476 -11.89 1.91 11.78
CA VAL A 476 -12.87 2.67 12.57
C VAL A 476 -13.03 4.09 12.04
N LEU A 477 -11.93 4.80 11.76
CA LEU A 477 -12.00 6.13 11.14
C LEU A 477 -12.76 6.11 9.82
N LYS A 478 -12.50 5.10 8.96
CA LYS A 478 -13.15 4.98 7.66
C LYS A 478 -14.62 4.58 7.72
N LEU A 479 -15.05 3.89 8.78
CA LEU A 479 -16.46 3.61 9.04
C LEU A 479 -17.18 4.85 9.58
N VAL A 480 -16.55 5.58 10.51
CA VAL A 480 -17.07 6.86 11.03
C VAL A 480 -17.24 7.90 9.91
N GLU A 481 -16.24 8.06 9.03
CA GLU A 481 -16.32 8.97 7.87
C GLU A 481 -17.52 8.67 6.95
N ARG A 482 -18.02 7.43 6.97
CA ARG A 482 -19.14 6.94 6.14
C ARG A 482 -20.47 6.86 6.90
N ASN A 483 -20.54 7.40 8.12
CA ASN A 483 -21.70 7.29 9.01
C ASN A 483 -22.10 5.83 9.32
N LEU A 484 -21.13 4.92 9.37
CA LEU A 484 -21.32 3.53 9.81
C LEU A 484 -20.92 3.39 11.28
N ASP A 485 -21.52 4.23 12.14
CA ASP A 485 -21.11 4.38 13.54
C ASP A 485 -21.27 3.07 14.35
N ASN A 486 -22.34 2.30 14.10
CA ASN A 486 -22.51 0.97 14.71
C ASN A 486 -21.35 0.02 14.34
N ALA A 487 -20.99 -0.08 13.04
CA ALA A 487 -19.85 -0.88 12.59
C ALA A 487 -18.56 -0.45 13.26
N ALA A 488 -18.34 0.86 13.37
CA ALA A 488 -17.16 1.42 13.99
C ALA A 488 -17.05 1.01 15.47
N ILE A 489 -18.16 0.98 16.21
CA ILE A 489 -18.19 0.53 17.61
C ILE A 489 -17.93 -0.96 17.74
N VAL A 490 -18.53 -1.78 16.88
CA VAL A 490 -18.31 -3.24 16.90
C VAL A 490 -16.88 -3.58 16.56
N ILE A 491 -16.29 -2.94 15.55
CA ILE A 491 -14.87 -3.12 15.17
C ILE A 491 -13.94 -2.59 16.28
N TRP A 492 -14.28 -1.47 16.93
CA TRP A 492 -13.50 -0.99 18.07
C TRP A 492 -13.48 -2.00 19.23
N GLY A 493 -14.63 -2.66 19.45
CA GLY A 493 -14.77 -3.69 20.46
C GLY A 493 -14.66 -3.15 21.88
N ASP A 494 -14.09 -3.98 22.75
CA ASP A 494 -13.81 -3.64 24.15
C ASP A 494 -12.40 -3.06 24.35
N THR A 495 -11.75 -2.57 23.30
CA THR A 495 -10.37 -2.06 23.34
C THR A 495 -10.27 -0.83 24.25
N PRO A 496 -9.62 -0.91 25.42
CA PRO A 496 -9.68 0.15 26.42
C PRO A 496 -8.69 1.28 26.14
N ARG A 497 -7.56 0.99 25.48
CA ARG A 497 -6.51 1.95 25.12
C ARG A 497 -5.83 1.55 23.82
N ALA A 498 -5.49 2.55 23.02
CA ALA A 498 -4.64 2.41 21.85
C ALA A 498 -3.23 2.95 22.17
N ARG A 499 -2.18 2.29 21.67
CA ARG A 499 -0.80 2.79 21.76
C ARG A 499 -0.41 3.57 20.51
N GLU A 500 -1.00 3.22 19.38
CA GLU A 500 -0.77 3.90 18.10
C GLU A 500 -1.61 5.17 17.97
N ASP A 501 -0.98 6.29 17.56
CA ASP A 501 -1.62 7.59 17.38
C ASP A 501 -2.88 7.51 16.50
N LYS A 502 -2.85 6.68 15.45
CA LYS A 502 -3.98 6.53 14.52
C LYS A 502 -5.18 5.82 15.17
N ALA A 503 -4.92 4.89 16.07
CA ALA A 503 -5.97 4.22 16.83
C ALA A 503 -6.51 5.12 17.95
N GLU A 504 -5.67 5.95 18.56
CA GLU A 504 -6.11 6.95 19.53
C GLU A 504 -6.97 8.05 18.87
N GLU A 505 -6.59 8.50 17.66
CA GLU A 505 -7.42 9.40 16.84
C GLU A 505 -8.79 8.76 16.54
N ALA A 506 -8.80 7.47 16.17
CA ALA A 506 -10.02 6.72 15.91
C ALA A 506 -10.93 6.66 17.15
N ARG A 507 -10.36 6.37 18.33
CA ARG A 507 -11.05 6.38 19.61
C ARG A 507 -11.69 7.73 19.88
N TYR A 508 -10.91 8.81 19.75
CA TYR A 508 -11.38 10.17 19.97
C TYR A 508 -12.55 10.52 19.04
N ARG A 509 -12.41 10.25 17.74
CA ARG A 509 -13.47 10.49 16.75
C ARG A 509 -14.72 9.68 17.04
N LEU A 510 -14.58 8.42 17.43
CA LEU A 510 -15.70 7.54 17.77
C LEU A 510 -16.44 8.04 19.01
N VAL A 511 -15.72 8.49 20.05
CA VAL A 511 -16.33 9.09 21.25
C VAL A 511 -17.04 10.40 20.92
N GLN A 512 -16.45 11.26 20.09
CA GLN A 512 -17.10 12.51 19.65
C GLN A 512 -18.39 12.24 18.87
N ARG A 513 -18.38 11.23 17.98
CA ARG A 513 -19.59 10.78 17.28
C ARG A 513 -20.63 10.24 18.25
N GLY A 514 -20.20 9.44 19.24
CA GLY A 514 -21.10 8.93 20.26
C GLY A 514 -21.77 10.03 21.09
N LEU A 515 -21.04 11.08 21.44
CA LEU A 515 -21.58 12.25 22.16
C LEU A 515 -22.61 13.04 21.34
N GLN A 516 -22.37 13.20 20.03
CA GLN A 516 -23.33 13.83 19.12
C GLN A 516 -24.60 12.98 18.97
N GLY A 517 -24.41 11.66 19.02
CA GLY A 517 -25.39 10.65 18.73
C GLY A 517 -25.60 10.47 17.23
N TRP A 518 -26.14 9.33 16.86
CA TRP A 518 -26.47 9.00 15.47
C TRP A 518 -27.81 8.28 15.40
N HIS A 519 -28.36 8.17 14.20
CA HIS A 519 -29.60 7.46 13.93
C HIS A 519 -29.30 6.08 13.36
N ALA A 520 -30.00 5.06 13.85
CA ALA A 520 -29.85 3.69 13.40
C ALA A 520 -31.23 3.02 13.21
N GLU A 521 -31.43 2.39 12.06
CA GLU A 521 -32.59 1.53 11.79
C GLU A 521 -32.32 0.07 12.18
N VAL A 522 -31.04 -0.31 12.25
CA VAL A 522 -30.61 -1.63 12.69
C VAL A 522 -29.41 -1.49 13.63
N LEU A 523 -29.46 -2.21 14.74
CA LEU A 523 -28.36 -2.34 15.69
C LEU A 523 -27.88 -3.80 15.78
N SER A 524 -26.77 -4.08 15.09
CA SER A 524 -26.02 -5.34 15.14
C SER A 524 -24.92 -5.32 16.21
N VAL A 525 -25.08 -6.08 17.29
CA VAL A 525 -24.12 -6.13 18.41
C VAL A 525 -23.86 -7.57 18.86
N PRO A 526 -22.79 -8.23 18.38
CA PRO A 526 -22.49 -9.60 18.76
C PRO A 526 -22.28 -9.76 20.29
N PRO A 527 -22.72 -10.89 20.88
CA PRO A 527 -23.38 -12.03 20.26
C PRO A 527 -24.92 -11.90 20.17
N LEU A 528 -25.49 -10.71 20.41
CA LEU A 528 -26.94 -10.52 20.35
C LEU A 528 -27.43 -10.63 18.89
N PRO A 529 -28.65 -11.15 18.66
CA PRO A 529 -29.33 -10.98 17.39
C PRO A 529 -29.49 -9.51 17.05
N ASP A 530 -29.50 -9.20 15.76
CA ASP A 530 -29.78 -7.85 15.27
C ASP A 530 -31.09 -7.33 15.84
N THR A 531 -31.13 -6.02 16.12
CA THR A 531 -32.34 -5.34 16.56
C THR A 531 -32.74 -4.35 15.49
N TYR A 532 -33.90 -4.60 14.88
CA TYR A 532 -34.50 -3.83 13.80
C TYR A 532 -35.52 -2.85 14.37
N PHE A 533 -35.53 -1.65 13.81
CA PHE A 533 -36.42 -0.57 14.23
C PHE A 533 -37.29 -0.14 13.06
N GLU A 534 -38.58 0.03 13.31
CA GLU A 534 -39.60 0.53 12.36
C GLU A 534 -39.28 1.94 11.85
N ARG A 535 -38.42 2.66 12.56
CA ARG A 535 -37.89 3.96 12.20
C ARG A 535 -36.51 4.15 12.83
N ALA A 536 -35.69 5.01 12.24
CA ALA A 536 -34.36 5.28 12.75
C ALA A 536 -34.38 5.83 14.20
N VAL A 537 -33.78 5.11 15.14
CA VAL A 537 -33.68 5.52 16.56
C VAL A 537 -32.36 6.24 16.82
N ARG A 538 -32.40 7.23 17.71
CA ARG A 538 -31.21 7.98 18.11
C ARG A 538 -30.46 7.27 19.23
N VAL A 539 -29.18 6.98 18.98
CA VAL A 539 -28.25 6.37 19.95
C VAL A 539 -27.23 7.41 20.38
N GLU A 540 -27.03 7.59 21.67
CA GLU A 540 -26.09 8.56 22.27
C GLU A 540 -25.19 7.86 23.30
N PHE A 541 -23.94 8.31 23.40
CA PHE A 541 -22.95 7.84 24.37
C PHE A 541 -22.48 8.99 25.25
N LYS A 542 -22.34 8.73 26.55
CA LYS A 542 -21.72 9.66 27.49
C LYS A 542 -20.64 8.94 28.30
N PRO A 543 -19.40 9.44 28.34
CA PRO A 543 -18.40 8.93 29.27
C PRO A 543 -18.79 9.29 30.71
N GLU A 544 -18.75 8.31 31.60
CA GLU A 544 -19.05 8.42 33.04
C GLU A 544 -17.89 7.80 33.83
N GLY A 545 -16.83 8.59 34.04
CA GLY A 545 -15.58 8.09 34.65
C GLY A 545 -14.86 7.12 33.73
N GLU A 546 -14.59 5.90 34.21
CA GLU A 546 -13.98 4.81 33.44
C GLU A 546 -14.99 3.99 32.64
N ARG A 547 -16.27 4.38 32.65
CA ARG A 547 -17.37 3.68 31.96
C ARG A 547 -18.00 4.56 30.89
N PHE A 548 -18.77 3.93 30.02
CA PHE A 548 -19.65 4.58 29.07
C PHE A 548 -21.10 4.28 29.43
N ARG A 549 -21.96 5.29 29.27
CA ARG A 549 -23.41 5.14 29.27
C ARG A 549 -23.92 5.28 27.85
N CYS A 550 -24.60 4.26 27.35
CA CYS A 550 -25.33 4.28 26.10
C CYS A 550 -26.80 4.60 26.39
N ARG A 551 -27.43 5.42 25.55
CA ARG A 551 -28.85 5.72 25.57
C ARG A 551 -29.45 5.50 24.19
N ILE A 552 -30.45 4.63 24.09
CA ILE A 552 -31.32 4.50 22.92
C ILE A 552 -32.55 5.38 23.20
N LYS A 553 -32.47 6.64 22.77
CA LYS A 553 -33.30 7.74 23.28
C LYS A 553 -34.79 7.53 23.00
N ASP A 554 -35.13 7.12 21.77
CA ASP A 554 -36.51 6.85 21.36
C ASP A 554 -37.12 5.68 22.14
N CYS A 555 -36.30 4.69 22.48
CA CYS A 555 -36.71 3.56 23.30
C CYS A 555 -36.69 3.88 24.81
N ARG A 556 -36.11 5.00 25.26
CA ARG A 556 -35.90 5.33 26.69
C ARG A 556 -35.17 4.21 27.46
N VAL A 557 -34.23 3.54 26.80
CA VAL A 557 -33.39 2.50 27.42
C VAL A 557 -31.96 2.99 27.51
N ASP A 558 -31.37 2.78 28.69
CA ASP A 558 -29.97 3.10 28.97
C ASP A 558 -29.21 1.81 29.29
N GLY A 559 -27.91 1.79 28.99
CA GLY A 559 -26.98 0.73 29.38
C GLY A 559 -25.65 1.33 29.81
N THR A 560 -24.94 0.67 30.72
CA THR A 560 -23.61 1.13 31.17
C THR A 560 -22.58 0.01 31.09
N GLY A 561 -21.39 0.32 30.59
CA GLY A 561 -20.33 -0.68 30.39
C GLY A 561 -18.93 -0.07 30.40
N PRO A 562 -17.87 -0.89 30.49
CA PRO A 562 -16.48 -0.43 30.45
C PRO A 562 -16.05 0.09 29.07
N SER A 563 -16.82 -0.18 28.02
CA SER A 563 -16.58 0.27 26.65
C SER A 563 -17.89 0.78 26.02
N MET A 564 -17.81 1.45 24.87
CA MET A 564 -19.01 1.81 24.10
C MET A 564 -19.76 0.55 23.63
N LEU A 565 -19.05 -0.50 23.18
CA LEU A 565 -19.70 -1.74 22.76
C LEU A 565 -20.44 -2.42 23.92
N ALA A 566 -19.82 -2.51 25.10
CA ALA A 566 -20.44 -3.11 26.28
C ALA A 566 -21.65 -2.30 26.76
N ALA A 567 -21.55 -0.96 26.76
CA ALA A 567 -22.68 -0.11 27.13
C ALA A 567 -23.86 -0.25 26.14
N LEU A 568 -23.58 -0.33 24.84
CA LEU A 568 -24.58 -0.59 23.80
C LEU A 568 -25.23 -1.97 23.98
N ARG A 569 -24.41 -3.00 24.23
CA ARG A 569 -24.87 -4.37 24.48
C ARG A 569 -25.83 -4.41 25.68
N THR A 570 -25.45 -3.80 26.81
CA THR A 570 -26.31 -3.74 28.00
C THR A 570 -27.62 -2.97 27.73
N ALA A 571 -27.58 -1.90 26.93
CA ALA A 571 -28.80 -1.18 26.55
C ALA A 571 -29.73 -2.08 25.69
N LEU A 572 -29.16 -2.80 24.73
CA LEU A 572 -29.93 -3.73 23.87
C LEU A 572 -30.45 -4.93 24.64
N GLU A 573 -29.67 -5.53 25.54
CA GLU A 573 -30.12 -6.61 26.43
C GLU A 573 -31.31 -6.14 27.29
N THR A 574 -31.22 -4.92 27.84
CA THR A 574 -32.30 -4.32 28.63
C THR A 574 -33.56 -4.12 27.78
N LEU A 575 -33.42 -3.57 26.58
CA LEU A 575 -34.53 -3.36 25.64
C LEU A 575 -35.19 -4.68 25.25
N ARG A 576 -34.39 -5.70 24.90
CA ARG A 576 -34.86 -7.02 24.49
C ARG A 576 -35.55 -7.75 25.64
N ALA A 577 -35.02 -7.66 26.86
CA ALA A 577 -35.64 -8.23 28.05
C ALA A 577 -36.99 -7.57 28.38
N GLU A 578 -37.07 -6.23 28.30
CA GLU A 578 -38.31 -5.48 28.51
C GLU A 578 -39.38 -5.88 27.47
N LEU A 579 -39.02 -5.93 26.19
CA LEU A 579 -39.92 -6.36 25.13
C LEU A 579 -40.38 -7.81 25.29
N ALA A 580 -39.47 -8.73 25.64
CA ALA A 580 -39.80 -10.14 25.88
C ALA A 580 -40.80 -10.31 27.04
N ASP A 581 -40.61 -9.58 28.15
CA ASP A 581 -41.50 -9.60 29.31
C ASP A 581 -42.88 -9.03 28.98
N LEU A 582 -42.92 -7.85 28.34
CA LEU A 582 -44.16 -7.21 27.90
C LEU A 582 -44.92 -8.04 26.87
N GLY A 583 -44.21 -8.73 25.99
CA GLY A 583 -44.82 -9.59 24.97
C GLY A 583 -45.43 -10.86 25.53
N ARG A 584 -44.78 -11.51 26.51
CA ARG A 584 -45.27 -12.73 27.18
C ARG A 584 -46.42 -12.47 28.15
N THR A 585 -46.47 -11.28 28.74
CA THR A 585 -47.50 -10.95 29.73
C THR A 585 -48.84 -10.63 29.01
N PRO A 586 -49.93 -11.33 29.35
CA PRO A 586 -51.26 -11.04 28.82
C PRO A 586 -51.68 -9.59 29.05
N ALA A 587 -52.37 -8.98 28.07
CA ALA A 587 -52.67 -7.54 28.09
C ALA A 587 -53.58 -7.11 29.25
N ASP A 588 -54.41 -8.02 29.77
CA ASP A 588 -55.29 -7.84 30.93
C ASP A 588 -54.52 -7.85 32.26
N VAL A 589 -53.33 -8.46 32.31
CA VAL A 589 -52.44 -8.48 33.48
C VAL A 589 -51.55 -7.23 33.53
N LEU A 590 -51.33 -6.56 32.39
CA LEU A 590 -50.49 -5.37 32.30
C LEU A 590 -51.15 -4.12 32.91
N THR A 591 -50.40 -3.39 33.74
CA THR A 591 -50.80 -2.06 34.22
C THR A 591 -51.02 -1.08 33.04
N PRO A 592 -51.82 -0.01 33.20
CA PRO A 592 -52.00 0.99 32.14
C PRO A 592 -50.68 1.56 31.59
N GLN A 593 -49.68 1.77 32.47
CA GLN A 593 -48.35 2.25 32.08
C GLN A 593 -47.60 1.20 31.24
N GLN A 594 -47.63 -0.08 31.63
CA GLN A 594 -46.99 -1.15 30.86
C GLN A 594 -47.68 -1.38 29.51
N ARG A 595 -49.01 -1.24 29.41
CA ARG A 595 -49.72 -1.32 28.12
C ARG A 595 -49.30 -0.20 27.18
N MET A 596 -49.22 1.03 27.69
CA MET A 596 -48.72 2.17 26.93
C MET A 596 -47.27 1.94 26.49
N ARG A 597 -46.41 1.47 27.40
CA ARG A 597 -45.01 1.15 27.11
C ARG A 597 -44.85 0.05 26.06
N LYS A 598 -45.64 -1.04 26.16
CA LYS A 598 -45.69 -2.12 25.16
C LYS A 598 -46.06 -1.57 23.79
N ARG A 599 -47.08 -0.71 23.72
CA ARG A 599 -47.50 -0.06 22.47
C ARG A 599 -46.41 0.87 21.92
N GLU A 600 -45.79 1.69 22.77
CA GLU A 600 -44.69 2.57 22.38
C GLU A 600 -43.52 1.77 21.78
N LEU A 601 -43.03 0.75 22.47
CA LEU A 601 -41.89 -0.04 22.00
C LEU A 601 -42.23 -0.90 20.78
N SER A 602 -43.44 -1.48 20.70
CA SER A 602 -43.88 -2.26 19.53
C SER A 602 -44.07 -1.38 18.28
N ASN A 603 -44.25 -0.07 18.45
CA ASN A 603 -44.30 0.89 17.33
C ASN A 603 -42.89 1.37 16.90
N ILE A 604 -41.84 1.01 17.64
CA ILE A 604 -40.47 1.46 17.39
C ILE A 604 -39.58 0.29 16.97
N VAL A 605 -39.73 -0.87 17.61
CA VAL A 605 -38.92 -2.07 17.38
C VAL A 605 -39.72 -3.08 16.59
N ASP A 606 -39.17 -3.55 15.48
CA ASP A 606 -39.73 -4.72 14.79
C ASP A 606 -39.39 -5.96 15.62
N VAL A 607 -40.33 -6.37 16.45
CA VAL A 607 -40.18 -7.47 17.40
C VAL A 607 -39.96 -8.81 16.69
N LEU A 608 -40.51 -8.96 15.47
CA LEU A 608 -40.43 -10.20 14.70
C LEU A 608 -39.08 -10.31 14.00
N GLU A 609 -38.67 -9.28 13.27
CA GLU A 609 -37.37 -9.26 12.59
C GLU A 609 -36.21 -9.26 13.61
N SER A 610 -36.41 -8.65 14.78
CA SER A 610 -35.43 -8.69 15.88
C SER A 610 -35.36 -10.03 16.64
N GLU A 611 -36.20 -11.01 16.29
CA GLU A 611 -36.29 -12.33 16.95
C GLU A 611 -36.47 -12.26 18.50
N ILE A 612 -37.13 -11.22 19.04
CA ILE A 612 -37.21 -11.01 20.50
C ILE A 612 -38.12 -12.03 21.19
N HIS A 613 -39.12 -12.55 20.47
CA HIS A 613 -40.00 -13.63 20.94
C HIS A 613 -39.54 -15.03 20.49
N GLY A 614 -38.30 -15.16 20.03
CA GLY A 614 -37.82 -16.32 19.29
C GLY A 614 -38.11 -16.18 17.80
N ARG A 615 -37.53 -17.05 16.97
CA ARG A 615 -37.87 -17.14 15.56
C ARG A 615 -39.39 -17.32 15.45
N GLY A 616 -40.05 -16.43 14.72
CA GLY A 616 -41.45 -16.64 14.32
C GLY A 616 -41.58 -18.08 13.79
N PRO A 617 -42.70 -18.77 14.05
CA PRO A 617 -42.85 -20.13 13.56
C PRO A 617 -42.63 -20.10 12.04
N MET A 618 -41.80 -21.00 11.50
CA MET A 618 -41.45 -21.05 10.05
C MET A 618 -42.68 -21.12 9.14
N HIS A 619 -43.80 -21.46 9.74
CA HIS A 619 -45.10 -21.49 9.12
C HIS A 619 -46.11 -20.91 10.09
N ARG A 620 -47.08 -20.15 9.56
CA ARG A 620 -48.21 -19.66 10.34
C ARG A 620 -49.49 -20.03 9.60
N TRP A 621 -50.51 -20.41 10.37
CA TRP A 621 -51.83 -20.68 9.83
C TRP A 621 -52.56 -19.36 9.60
N TYR A 622 -53.12 -19.23 8.41
CA TYR A 622 -53.97 -18.13 7.99
C TYR A 622 -55.28 -18.72 7.51
N SER A 623 -56.40 -18.12 7.90
CA SER A 623 -57.70 -18.47 7.33
C SER A 623 -57.93 -17.60 6.09
N GLY A 624 -58.54 -18.15 5.04
CA GLY A 624 -58.70 -17.44 3.77
C GLY A 624 -59.50 -18.23 2.74
N HIS A 625 -59.45 -17.76 1.49
CA HIS A 625 -60.11 -18.39 0.35
C HIS A 625 -59.11 -18.77 -0.72
N LEU A 626 -59.47 -19.79 -1.51
CA LEU A 626 -58.79 -20.07 -2.76
C LEU A 626 -59.39 -19.20 -3.87
N ARG A 627 -58.53 -18.53 -4.64
CA ARG A 627 -58.94 -17.79 -5.85
C ARG A 627 -58.15 -18.25 -7.05
N ARG A 628 -58.79 -18.22 -8.22
CA ARG A 628 -58.14 -18.51 -9.49
C ARG A 628 -57.52 -17.23 -10.06
N ARG A 629 -56.23 -17.27 -10.38
CA ARG A 629 -55.50 -16.17 -11.04
C ARG A 629 -54.79 -16.74 -12.27
N GLY A 630 -55.42 -16.58 -13.43
CA GLY A 630 -55.02 -17.30 -14.65
C GLY A 630 -55.28 -18.81 -14.53
N GLU A 631 -54.28 -19.63 -14.82
CA GLU A 631 -54.37 -21.10 -14.70
C GLU A 631 -54.06 -21.63 -13.30
N ARG A 632 -53.57 -20.78 -12.38
CA ARG A 632 -53.15 -21.17 -11.02
C ARG A 632 -54.20 -20.85 -9.96
N LEU A 633 -54.26 -21.67 -8.93
CA LEU A 633 -54.97 -21.40 -7.67
C LEU A 633 -54.02 -20.75 -6.68
N VAL A 634 -54.48 -19.69 -6.03
CA VAL A 634 -53.74 -18.95 -5.01
C VAL A 634 -54.59 -18.85 -3.75
N PHE A 635 -53.94 -18.81 -2.59
CA PHE A 635 -54.61 -18.59 -1.31
C PHE A 635 -54.60 -17.11 -0.95
N VAL A 636 -55.75 -16.58 -0.52
CA VAL A 636 -55.95 -15.18 -0.13
C VAL A 636 -56.41 -15.14 1.33
N PRO A 637 -55.59 -14.64 2.28
CA PRO A 637 -55.95 -14.61 3.69
C PRO A 637 -57.06 -13.59 3.99
N PHE A 638 -57.83 -13.81 5.05
CA PHE A 638 -58.75 -12.81 5.60
C PHE A 638 -58.01 -11.66 6.26
N GLY A 639 -58.52 -10.44 6.05
CA GLY A 639 -57.96 -9.23 6.66
C GLY A 639 -56.90 -8.52 5.81
N GLY A 640 -56.59 -9.04 4.62
CA GLY A 640 -56.01 -8.20 3.56
C GLY A 640 -57.00 -7.07 3.28
N ILE A 641 -56.59 -5.83 3.53
CA ILE A 641 -57.37 -4.65 3.15
C ILE A 641 -57.61 -4.80 1.64
N ASP A 642 -58.86 -4.68 1.18
CA ASP A 642 -59.34 -5.03 -0.17
C ASP A 642 -58.58 -4.38 -1.37
N GLU A 643 -57.54 -3.59 -1.11
CA GLU A 643 -56.69 -2.91 -2.09
C GLU A 643 -55.26 -3.46 -2.21
N ILE A 644 -54.82 -4.37 -1.33
CA ILE A 644 -53.48 -4.97 -1.42
C ILE A 644 -53.61 -6.42 -1.89
N ASP A 645 -53.11 -6.68 -3.09
CA ASP A 645 -53.08 -7.93 -3.85
C ASP A 645 -52.18 -9.01 -3.16
N GLU A 646 -52.31 -9.24 -1.85
CA GLU A 646 -51.57 -10.28 -1.14
C GLU A 646 -52.23 -11.65 -1.34
N TYR A 647 -51.62 -12.45 -2.20
CA TYR A 647 -51.97 -13.85 -2.43
C TYR A 647 -50.71 -14.71 -2.36
N TYR A 648 -50.88 -15.95 -1.92
CA TYR A 648 -49.79 -16.91 -1.76
C TYR A 648 -50.00 -18.05 -2.74
N GLU A 649 -48.97 -18.33 -3.56
CA GLU A 649 -48.97 -19.53 -4.41
C GLU A 649 -49.11 -20.77 -3.55
N ILE A 650 -49.78 -21.79 -4.07
CA ILE A 650 -49.94 -23.07 -3.38
C ILE A 650 -48.85 -23.99 -3.89
N ASP A 651 -48.13 -24.65 -2.99
CA ASP A 651 -47.13 -25.63 -3.41
C ASP A 651 -47.79 -26.74 -4.24
N ASP A 652 -47.22 -27.07 -5.41
CA ASP A 652 -47.78 -28.05 -6.35
C ASP A 652 -47.96 -29.46 -5.73
N SER A 653 -47.29 -29.74 -4.60
CA SER A 653 -47.46 -30.98 -3.85
C SER A 653 -48.76 -31.09 -3.05
N ILE A 654 -49.49 -29.99 -2.87
CA ILE A 654 -50.74 -29.96 -2.10
C ILE A 654 -51.89 -30.46 -2.96
N ALA A 655 -52.54 -31.53 -2.51
CA ALA A 655 -53.74 -32.04 -3.16
C ALA A 655 -54.91 -31.05 -3.00
N LEU A 656 -55.29 -30.40 -4.09
CA LEU A 656 -56.40 -29.45 -4.12
C LEU A 656 -57.75 -30.17 -4.28
N PRO A 657 -58.82 -29.69 -3.65
CA PRO A 657 -60.16 -30.23 -3.87
C PRO A 657 -60.59 -30.04 -5.34
N ALA A 658 -61.33 -31.02 -5.87
CA ALA A 658 -61.78 -31.04 -7.27
C ALA A 658 -62.65 -29.84 -7.66
N ASP A 659 -63.33 -29.24 -6.67
CA ASP A 659 -64.01 -27.96 -6.80
C ASP A 659 -63.56 -27.05 -5.64
N PRO A 660 -62.64 -26.10 -5.87
CA PRO A 660 -62.14 -25.20 -4.83
C PRO A 660 -63.25 -24.34 -4.21
N GLY A 661 -64.31 -24.04 -4.98
CA GLY A 661 -65.46 -23.21 -4.60
C GLY A 661 -65.12 -21.89 -3.87
N ASP A 662 -66.12 -21.26 -3.28
CA ASP A 662 -65.94 -20.21 -2.27
C ASP A 662 -65.66 -20.82 -0.87
N GLY A 663 -64.90 -21.92 -0.85
CA GLY A 663 -64.57 -22.64 0.38
C GLY A 663 -63.72 -21.78 1.32
N LEU A 664 -63.90 -21.99 2.62
CA LEU A 664 -63.05 -21.44 3.66
C LEU A 664 -61.91 -22.42 3.92
N PHE A 665 -60.67 -21.94 3.89
CA PHE A 665 -59.50 -22.77 4.11
C PHE A 665 -58.62 -22.19 5.21
N GLU A 666 -58.00 -23.06 6.00
CA GLU A 666 -56.80 -22.70 6.74
C GLU A 666 -55.59 -23.10 5.90
N ALA A 667 -54.76 -22.13 5.58
CA ALA A 667 -53.50 -22.33 4.89
C ALA A 667 -52.36 -22.08 5.86
N LYS A 668 -51.49 -23.06 5.97
CA LYS A 668 -50.19 -22.91 6.60
C LYS A 668 -49.24 -22.31 5.57
N VAL A 669 -48.96 -21.03 5.73
CA VAL A 669 -48.14 -20.28 4.78
C VAL A 669 -46.71 -20.21 5.31
N LYS A 670 -45.73 -20.42 4.43
CA LYS A 670 -44.33 -20.21 4.78
C LYS A 670 -44.10 -18.75 5.12
N THR A 671 -43.58 -18.51 6.32
CA THR A 671 -43.28 -17.16 6.79
C THR A 671 -41.81 -16.82 6.55
N GLY A 672 -41.56 -15.54 6.29
CA GLY A 672 -40.23 -14.97 6.26
C GLY A 672 -39.69 -14.81 7.68
N ARG A 673 -38.47 -14.28 7.81
CA ARG A 673 -37.84 -14.03 9.12
C ARG A 673 -38.68 -13.11 10.01
N SER A 674 -39.43 -12.19 9.42
CA SER A 674 -40.37 -11.28 10.10
C SER A 674 -41.72 -11.92 10.44
N GLY A 675 -41.93 -13.23 10.23
CA GLY A 675 -43.24 -13.86 10.46
C GLY A 675 -44.34 -13.43 9.48
N VAL A 676 -44.03 -12.53 8.54
CA VAL A 676 -44.86 -12.17 7.40
C VAL A 676 -44.89 -13.36 6.44
N PRO A 677 -46.04 -13.72 5.87
CA PRO A 677 -46.09 -14.79 4.87
C PRO A 677 -45.34 -14.36 3.59
N VAL A 678 -44.39 -15.17 3.10
CA VAL A 678 -43.49 -14.80 1.97
C VAL A 678 -43.40 -15.86 0.87
N GLY A 679 -44.00 -17.01 1.06
CA GLY A 679 -43.79 -18.15 0.19
C GLY A 679 -44.92 -19.15 0.34
N PRO A 680 -44.89 -20.24 -0.43
CA PRO A 680 -46.13 -20.91 -0.78
C PRO A 680 -46.86 -21.45 0.44
N VAL A 681 -48.17 -21.62 0.28
CA VAL A 681 -48.94 -22.48 1.17
C VAL A 681 -48.28 -23.85 1.15
N VAL A 682 -47.91 -24.38 2.32
CA VAL A 682 -47.29 -25.71 2.47
C VAL A 682 -48.25 -26.75 3.05
N GLU A 683 -49.36 -26.31 3.62
CA GLU A 683 -50.44 -27.16 4.15
C GLU A 683 -51.74 -26.41 3.96
N LEU A 684 -52.79 -27.10 3.51
CA LEU A 684 -54.09 -26.49 3.25
C LEU A 684 -55.19 -27.41 3.77
N GLU A 685 -56.00 -26.90 4.69
CA GLU A 685 -57.10 -27.62 5.30
C GLU A 685 -58.42 -26.93 4.94
N ALA A 686 -59.36 -27.68 4.38
CA ALA A 686 -60.72 -27.19 4.15
C ALA A 686 -61.47 -27.16 5.50
N LEU A 687 -62.01 -26.01 5.86
CA LEU A 687 -62.86 -25.89 7.06
C LEU A 687 -64.25 -26.46 6.74
N GLY A 688 -64.41 -27.76 6.93
CA GLY A 688 -65.67 -28.48 6.74
C GLY A 688 -66.51 -28.54 8.03
N GLY A 689 -67.78 -28.16 7.96
CA GLY A 689 -68.77 -28.45 9.01
C GLY A 689 -69.42 -27.23 9.70
N PRO A 690 -70.08 -27.42 10.86
CA PRO A 690 -70.85 -26.41 11.60
C PRO A 690 -70.09 -25.12 11.93
N ASP A 691 -68.76 -25.17 11.93
CA ASP A 691 -67.88 -24.02 12.17
C ASP A 691 -67.89 -22.99 11.05
N ARG A 692 -68.33 -23.35 9.81
CA ARG A 692 -68.49 -22.39 8.71
C ARG A 692 -69.47 -21.27 9.05
N GLY A 693 -70.62 -21.61 9.66
CA GLY A 693 -71.62 -20.62 10.06
C GLY A 693 -71.12 -19.70 11.16
N ARG A 694 -70.36 -20.23 12.12
CA ARG A 694 -69.76 -19.47 13.21
C ARG A 694 -68.66 -18.52 12.71
N TRP A 695 -67.89 -18.95 11.71
CA TRP A 695 -66.86 -18.13 11.07
C TRP A 695 -67.45 -17.04 10.17
N GLU A 696 -68.48 -17.33 9.39
CA GLU A 696 -69.20 -16.31 8.60
C GLU A 696 -69.81 -15.24 9.50
N GLU A 697 -70.32 -15.62 10.68
CA GLU A 697 -70.83 -14.69 11.70
C GLU A 697 -69.73 -13.82 12.33
N LEU A 698 -68.58 -14.41 12.70
CA LEU A 698 -67.40 -13.69 13.19
C LEU A 698 -66.82 -12.72 12.14
N ASN A 699 -66.78 -13.15 10.87
CA ASN A 699 -66.26 -12.34 9.77
C ASN A 699 -67.21 -11.18 9.43
N GLN A 700 -68.53 -11.40 9.50
CA GLN A 700 -69.52 -10.32 9.44
C GLN A 700 -69.40 -9.35 10.62
N GLN A 701 -69.06 -9.82 11.82
CA GLN A 701 -68.80 -8.95 12.97
C GLN A 701 -67.50 -8.14 12.81
N TRP A 702 -66.48 -8.70 12.16
CA TRP A 702 -65.20 -8.01 11.91
C TRP A 702 -65.26 -6.98 10.78
N ARG A 703 -66.11 -7.23 9.77
CA ARG A 703 -66.37 -6.30 8.66
C ARG A 703 -67.27 -5.12 9.04
N ARG A 704 -68.04 -5.24 10.12
CA ARG A 704 -68.82 -4.14 10.72
C ARG A 704 -67.94 -3.37 11.69
#